data_AF-A0A563TYS2-F1
#
_entry.id   AF-A0A563TYS2-F1
#
_cell.length_a   1.000
_cell.length_b   1.000
_cell.length_c   1.000
_cell.angle_alpha   90.00
_cell.angle_beta   90.00
_cell.angle_gamma   90.00
#
_symmetry.space_group_name_H-M   'P 1'
#
loop_
_entity.id
_entity.type
_entity.pdbx_description
1 polymer ?
#
loop_
_entity_poly.entity_id
_entity_poly.type
_entity_poly.pdbx_seq_one_letter_code
_entity_poly.pdbx_strand_id
1 'polypeptide(L)'
;MKKYLALIAIIVLTACTANVMGQKLPLPITNTQKLNAISVQAKQNFTASYAKAVSLAKRNGWPVKRINKAGNLVILQGLDGRGFPIFLSTHNNTIAAATTGTNTVQPGGSLNLNLSGSGSFLNGKLGIWDGGSVYAGHREFAGKTITLNNSSAGVADHSTHVAGTMLAKGVYAPAKGMAFDASTLLSWDFDNDVSEMSGAAAGLLLSNHSYGDVGGWDYNSTDQRWEWYGLPGDNEDYLFGFYDSRTRDWDQIAYNAPYYLIVESAGNSRTSNGPAVGTNYYGYKSRTDPTFENKGPRPSTISSNDGYDIITTTGTAKNILTVGSVGQLPNGPGSRQDISISAFSSWGPTDDGRVKPDIVGCGEQILSTGTSNPSFYYYSSGTSMAAPNVTGSLYLLQEYYAQKNGGAFMRAATLKGLACHTAFDAGNVGPDYVYGWGLLDMKAAAQAITDSKFKSLINEEVLAQGQTRTLEVTASGVGPLEVSISWTDPEGTPTADGVINNRTPKLVNDLDIRVSDGQTTYSPWVLTPDNPSAAATTGDNIRDNIEQVNIADAIPGKKYTITITHKGTLKSGSQAYALIATGIGGSPYCASAPLSSADSKINNFTLANINKTATAGCTSYTDNTNLTAQLEVGKTYPFSITLGTCGGNFNKIAKIFIDWNGNGVFDTNETVATSTVINGTASFSGNIAVPISALIGNTTLLRIVLSETNDASTITPCGNYAKGETQDYLVQILKPSVDAGATAIVNSLEGVTCASSVAVKVRLKNFGSTTITNIPVTARVTAPNGAVTNFSETYTGTLDPDEEEDFTFSGKFNTRPGSDYTVTATTNVPGDPLSSNNSVTGTIEVGTPPSVDGSNLQAYYCINTKSYELSGGGDGQIFWYAAATSTLPLGTGSPATITTAPLNNTFYAGLNDFSAKIGLITKSAGPAGGYNQFSPGVRFTTQAPMVIESARLYIGTSGKITFTATNDNGEVVSTTTINVAKTRTTTIAPNLPAVELADDPLDQGRVYTLNLVLPAAGNYTITPSYLNGASLYRNKGTGISYPFTAGNIVKLTGNNATSSAPETDTAYYKGMYYYFYDIQLRSPGCASTQRSPVTVAKPVITQNGDDLQVNLTGELQWFLNGETIAGATNQKYTPLKGGIYTVQLTLGTGCVAQSDGFDFRLVAKNPDKSEIGLTVFPVPADDYVNVVFNTTQGGDLRLSLINSAGQTVYQSNRKITTGNFNADINTSALVPGTYVVNIKLGDKQYSRKIVVLH
;
A
#
# COMPACT_ATOMS: atom_id res chain seq x y z
N MET A 1 -32.68 -42.35 50.95
CA MET A 1 -31.67 -41.43 50.38
C MET A 1 -31.32 -41.68 48.89
N LYS A 2 -32.20 -42.28 48.05
CA LYS A 2 -31.89 -42.62 46.63
C LYS A 2 -32.57 -41.75 45.56
N LYS A 3 -33.31 -40.68 45.92
CA LYS A 3 -34.02 -39.80 44.96
C LYS A 3 -33.34 -38.46 44.63
N TYR A 4 -32.28 -38.06 45.35
CA TYR A 4 -31.58 -36.78 45.10
C TYR A 4 -30.35 -36.89 44.17
N LEU A 5 -29.69 -38.06 44.11
CA LEU A 5 -28.55 -38.29 43.21
C LEU A 5 -28.94 -38.33 41.72
N ALA A 6 -30.15 -38.80 41.40
CA ALA A 6 -30.62 -38.88 40.01
C ALA A 6 -30.87 -37.51 39.36
N LEU A 7 -31.23 -36.49 40.16
CA LEU A 7 -31.54 -35.16 39.63
C LEU A 7 -30.27 -34.37 39.27
N ILE A 8 -29.20 -34.54 40.07
CA ILE A 8 -27.92 -33.87 39.86
C ILE A 8 -27.19 -34.44 38.63
N ALA A 9 -27.26 -35.75 38.40
CA ALA A 9 -26.64 -36.39 37.25
C ALA A 9 -27.23 -35.95 35.89
N ILE A 10 -28.50 -35.54 35.84
CA ILE A 10 -29.18 -35.12 34.61
C ILE A 10 -28.83 -33.66 34.26
N ILE A 11 -28.71 -32.78 35.25
CA ILE A 11 -28.44 -31.34 35.04
C ILE A 11 -27.00 -31.09 34.55
N VAL A 12 -26.05 -31.95 34.92
CA VAL A 12 -24.63 -31.83 34.49
C VAL A 12 -24.40 -32.32 33.05
N LEU A 13 -25.33 -33.09 32.47
CA LEU A 13 -25.16 -33.76 31.17
C LEU A 13 -25.77 -33.02 29.97
N THR A 14 -26.47 -31.90 30.17
CA THR A 14 -27.07 -31.09 29.10
C THR A 14 -26.30 -29.81 28.76
N ALA A 15 -25.08 -29.66 29.27
CA ALA A 15 -24.28 -28.43 29.19
C ALA A 15 -22.94 -28.61 28.43
N CYS A 16 -22.85 -29.53 27.47
CA CYS A 16 -21.71 -29.59 26.54
C CYS A 16 -22.06 -30.18 25.16
N THR A 17 -21.56 -29.55 24.10
CA THR A 17 -21.37 -30.04 22.72
C THR A 17 -22.52 -30.75 21.97
N ALA A 18 -23.16 -30.03 21.05
CA ALA A 18 -23.40 -30.49 19.67
C ALA A 18 -23.60 -29.28 18.73
N ASN A 19 -23.19 -29.42 17.46
CA ASN A 19 -23.05 -28.31 16.50
C ASN A 19 -24.17 -28.25 15.45
N VAL A 20 -24.37 -27.04 14.90
CA VAL A 20 -24.81 -26.75 13.50
C VAL A 20 -26.07 -27.45 12.97
N MET A 21 -27.16 -26.68 12.81
CA MET A 21 -27.69 -26.28 11.49
C MET A 21 -28.71 -25.14 11.65
N GLY A 22 -28.58 -24.07 10.85
CA GLY A 22 -29.48 -22.91 10.84
C GLY A 22 -29.32 -22.14 9.53
N GLN A 23 -30.34 -22.21 8.68
CA GLN A 23 -30.33 -21.84 7.25
C GLN A 23 -29.61 -20.52 6.90
N LYS A 24 -28.77 -20.57 5.85
CA LYS A 24 -28.51 -19.38 5.02
C LYS A 24 -29.83 -18.92 4.40
N LEU A 25 -30.30 -17.73 4.74
CA LEU A 25 -31.25 -17.00 3.89
C LEU A 25 -30.49 -16.44 2.67
N PRO A 26 -30.98 -16.63 1.43
CA PRO A 26 -30.35 -16.07 0.25
C PRO A 26 -30.55 -14.54 0.20
N LEU A 27 -29.53 -13.84 -0.30
CA LEU A 27 -29.58 -12.38 -0.50
C LEU A 27 -30.65 -12.03 -1.55
N PRO A 28 -31.46 -10.96 -1.33
CA PRO A 28 -32.35 -10.45 -2.36
C PRO A 28 -31.56 -9.84 -3.53
N ILE A 29 -32.13 -9.94 -4.73
CA ILE A 29 -31.43 -9.70 -6.00
C ILE A 29 -31.14 -8.21 -6.22
N THR A 30 -29.86 -7.86 -6.36
CA THR A 30 -29.41 -6.53 -6.82
C THR A 30 -29.97 -6.24 -8.21
N ASN A 31 -30.62 -5.08 -8.41
CA ASN A 31 -31.13 -4.67 -9.72
C ASN A 31 -30.00 -4.06 -10.59
N THR A 32 -29.10 -4.93 -11.04
CA THR A 32 -27.87 -4.58 -11.78
C THR A 32 -28.15 -3.84 -13.09
N GLN A 33 -29.31 -4.09 -13.74
CA GLN A 33 -29.71 -3.34 -14.94
C GLN A 33 -29.94 -1.85 -14.64
N LYS A 34 -30.56 -1.52 -13.50
CA LYS A 34 -30.79 -0.12 -13.10
C LYS A 34 -29.48 0.60 -12.77
N LEU A 35 -28.52 -0.11 -12.16
CA LEU A 35 -27.17 0.39 -11.90
C LEU A 35 -26.36 0.60 -13.19
N ASN A 36 -26.43 -0.33 -14.14
CA ASN A 36 -25.76 -0.19 -15.45
C ASN A 36 -26.33 0.98 -16.27
N ALA A 37 -27.65 1.22 -16.24
CA ALA A 37 -28.26 2.38 -16.90
C ALA A 37 -27.71 3.72 -16.35
N ILE A 38 -27.62 3.84 -15.02
CA ILE A 38 -27.04 5.01 -14.34
C ILE A 38 -25.55 5.19 -14.73
N SER A 39 -24.78 4.10 -14.74
CA SER A 39 -23.35 4.11 -15.11
C SER A 39 -23.11 4.61 -16.54
N VAL A 40 -23.88 4.12 -17.51
CA VAL A 40 -23.79 4.56 -18.92
C VAL A 40 -24.14 6.05 -19.06
N GLN A 41 -25.20 6.51 -18.39
CA GLN A 41 -25.62 7.91 -18.47
C GLN A 41 -24.62 8.87 -17.78
N ALA A 42 -24.03 8.46 -16.66
CA ALA A 42 -22.94 9.20 -16.00
C ALA A 42 -21.70 9.33 -16.91
N LYS A 43 -21.29 8.25 -17.60
CA LYS A 43 -20.17 8.25 -18.54
C LYS A 43 -20.40 9.19 -19.74
N GLN A 44 -21.63 9.24 -20.25
CA GLN A 44 -22.01 10.17 -21.33
C GLN A 44 -21.97 11.63 -20.86
N ASN A 45 -22.54 11.92 -19.70
CA ASN A 45 -22.53 13.27 -19.10
C ASN A 45 -21.11 13.78 -18.81
N PHE A 46 -20.24 12.94 -18.24
CA PHE A 46 -18.83 13.26 -18.00
C PHE A 46 -18.11 13.59 -19.32
N THR A 47 -18.28 12.74 -20.34
CA THR A 47 -17.63 12.93 -21.65
C THR A 47 -18.06 14.25 -22.31
N ALA A 48 -19.35 14.61 -22.20
CA ALA A 48 -19.88 15.88 -22.70
C ALA A 48 -19.35 17.10 -21.91
N SER A 49 -19.28 17.01 -20.58
CA SER A 49 -18.73 18.09 -19.74
C SER A 49 -17.24 18.31 -19.99
N TYR A 50 -16.44 17.23 -20.05
CA TYR A 50 -15.01 17.30 -20.31
C TYR A 50 -14.69 17.89 -21.69
N ALA A 51 -15.38 17.44 -22.75
CA ALA A 51 -15.22 18.01 -24.09
C ALA A 51 -15.57 19.51 -24.12
N LYS A 52 -16.64 19.92 -23.44
CA LYS A 52 -17.03 21.33 -23.28
C LYS A 52 -15.97 22.13 -22.52
N ALA A 53 -15.41 21.56 -21.45
CA ALA A 53 -14.34 22.16 -20.65
C ALA A 53 -13.08 22.42 -21.46
N VAL A 54 -12.57 21.42 -22.19
CA VAL A 54 -11.40 21.55 -23.07
C VAL A 54 -11.64 22.59 -24.18
N SER A 55 -12.88 22.71 -24.68
CA SER A 55 -13.25 23.75 -25.68
C SER A 55 -13.30 25.19 -25.14
N LEU A 56 -13.46 25.36 -23.83
CA LEU A 56 -13.47 26.66 -23.16
C LEU A 56 -12.11 26.99 -22.57
N ALA A 57 -11.36 26.00 -22.09
CA ALA A 57 -9.95 26.14 -21.70
C ALA A 57 -9.10 26.76 -22.83
N LYS A 58 -9.28 26.31 -24.08
CA LYS A 58 -8.64 26.89 -25.27
C LYS A 58 -9.04 28.33 -25.61
N ARG A 59 -10.15 28.85 -25.08
CA ARG A 59 -10.60 30.24 -25.29
C ARG A 59 -10.29 31.16 -24.10
N ASN A 60 -10.26 30.59 -22.90
CA ASN A 60 -10.16 31.33 -21.63
C ASN A 60 -8.76 31.20 -20.99
N GLY A 61 -7.81 30.53 -21.64
CA GLY A 61 -6.42 30.38 -21.17
C GLY A 61 -6.24 29.39 -20.01
N TRP A 62 -7.19 28.47 -19.77
CA TRP A 62 -7.12 27.55 -18.65
C TRP A 62 -6.16 26.37 -18.96
N PRO A 63 -5.13 26.10 -18.13
CA PRO A 63 -4.08 25.15 -18.46
C PRO A 63 -4.56 23.71 -18.26
N VAL A 64 -4.98 23.05 -19.34
CA VAL A 64 -5.62 21.70 -19.36
C VAL A 64 -4.84 20.66 -18.55
N LYS A 65 -3.51 20.80 -18.47
CA LYS A 65 -2.63 20.07 -17.57
C LYS A 65 -1.49 20.99 -17.13
N ARG A 66 -1.16 21.00 -15.83
CA ARG A 66 -0.01 21.72 -15.25
C ARG A 66 0.66 20.88 -14.17
N ILE A 67 1.92 21.18 -13.86
CA ILE A 67 2.61 20.61 -12.69
C ILE A 67 2.75 21.74 -11.65
N ASN A 68 2.38 21.49 -10.40
CA ASN A 68 2.51 22.48 -9.33
C ASN A 68 3.95 22.49 -8.74
N LYS A 69 4.24 23.46 -7.86
CA LYS A 69 5.58 23.68 -7.28
C LYS A 69 6.13 22.48 -6.49
N ALA A 70 5.26 21.58 -6.01
CA ALA A 70 5.62 20.34 -5.30
C ALA A 70 5.77 19.11 -6.22
N GLY A 71 5.70 19.31 -7.55
CA GLY A 71 5.81 18.23 -8.54
C GLY A 71 4.49 17.55 -8.92
N ASN A 72 3.35 18.01 -8.39
CA ASN A 72 2.07 17.31 -8.54
C ASN A 72 1.30 17.66 -9.82
N LEU A 73 0.68 16.64 -10.41
CA LEU A 73 0.20 16.60 -11.79
C LEU A 73 -1.26 17.05 -11.95
N VAL A 74 -1.52 18.35 -11.89
CA VAL A 74 -2.86 18.97 -11.95
C VAL A 74 -3.50 18.89 -13.37
N ILE A 75 -4.66 18.24 -13.54
CA ILE A 75 -5.33 17.96 -14.84
C ILE A 75 -6.81 18.38 -14.85
N LEU A 76 -7.27 19.05 -15.92
CA LEU A 76 -8.66 19.48 -16.16
C LEU A 76 -9.61 18.28 -16.36
N GLN A 77 -10.86 18.38 -15.86
CA GLN A 77 -11.84 17.27 -15.89
C GLN A 77 -13.19 17.61 -16.51
N GLY A 78 -13.60 18.87 -16.45
CA GLY A 78 -14.99 19.24 -16.71
C GLY A 78 -15.25 20.69 -16.34
N LEU A 79 -16.49 21.10 -16.53
CA LEU A 79 -17.03 22.34 -15.98
C LEU A 79 -18.02 22.05 -14.86
N ASP A 80 -18.08 22.93 -13.88
CA ASP A 80 -19.11 22.94 -12.85
C ASP A 80 -20.47 23.38 -13.41
N GLY A 81 -21.49 23.46 -12.53
CA GLY A 81 -22.84 23.91 -12.90
C GLY A 81 -22.95 25.38 -13.31
N ARG A 82 -21.88 26.18 -13.15
CA ARG A 82 -21.83 27.62 -13.50
C ARG A 82 -20.95 27.92 -14.71
N GLY A 83 -20.06 26.99 -15.09
CA GLY A 83 -19.18 27.06 -16.27
C GLY A 83 -17.68 27.16 -15.99
N PHE A 84 -17.23 26.94 -14.75
CA PHE A 84 -15.83 27.07 -14.31
C PHE A 84 -15.07 25.72 -14.35
N PRO A 85 -13.73 25.74 -14.56
CA PRO A 85 -12.91 24.55 -14.81
C PRO A 85 -12.48 23.79 -13.53
N ILE A 86 -12.59 22.45 -13.55
CA ILE A 86 -12.29 21.57 -12.41
C ILE A 86 -10.96 20.80 -12.64
N PHE A 87 -10.07 20.69 -11.64
CA PHE A 87 -8.62 20.32 -11.80
C PHE A 87 -8.05 19.37 -10.71
N LEU A 88 -7.17 18.40 -11.05
CA LEU A 88 -6.81 17.22 -10.18
C LEU A 88 -5.36 16.68 -10.21
N SER A 89 -4.82 16.15 -9.09
CA SER A 89 -3.44 15.58 -8.92
C SER A 89 -3.37 14.04 -8.58
N THR A 90 -2.22 13.52 -8.12
CA THR A 90 -1.81 12.12 -7.69
C THR A 90 -0.92 12.15 -6.41
N HIS A 91 -0.34 11.05 -5.78
CA HIS A 91 0.70 10.71 -4.58
C HIS A 91 -0.22 9.84 -3.53
N ASN A 92 0.23 8.67 -2.93
CA ASN A 92 -0.24 7.63 -1.90
C ASN A 92 -0.46 8.02 -0.37
N ASN A 93 -1.37 7.35 0.41
CA ASN A 93 -1.69 7.54 1.86
C ASN A 93 -1.10 6.47 2.82
N THR A 94 -0.91 5.21 2.41
CA THR A 94 -0.56 4.11 3.37
C THR A 94 0.76 4.33 4.12
N ILE A 95 1.63 5.18 3.59
CA ILE A 95 2.90 5.58 4.19
C ILE A 95 2.68 6.52 5.39
N ALA A 96 1.59 7.31 5.42
CA ALA A 96 1.20 8.12 6.58
C ALA A 96 0.83 7.25 7.79
N ALA A 97 0.21 6.10 7.54
CA ALA A 97 -0.10 5.10 8.56
C ALA A 97 1.18 4.40 9.09
N ALA A 98 2.22 4.24 8.26
CA ALA A 98 3.51 3.73 8.72
C ALA A 98 4.31 4.77 9.51
N THR A 99 4.31 6.03 9.03
CA THR A 99 5.05 7.16 9.63
C THR A 99 4.67 7.39 11.09
N THR A 100 3.40 7.19 11.45
CA THR A 100 2.86 7.35 12.81
C THR A 100 2.70 6.03 13.58
N GLY A 101 3.23 4.93 13.07
CA GLY A 101 3.05 3.58 13.65
C GLY A 101 1.61 3.06 13.64
N THR A 102 0.65 3.78 13.04
CA THR A 102 -0.78 3.41 12.95
C THR A 102 -0.99 2.04 12.28
N ASN A 103 -0.14 1.69 11.32
CA ASN A 103 -0.13 0.36 10.70
C ASN A 103 0.15 -0.78 11.69
N THR A 104 0.77 -0.53 12.86
CA THR A 104 1.07 -1.56 13.88
C THR A 104 -0.17 -1.99 14.68
N VAL A 105 -1.19 -1.13 14.77
CA VAL A 105 -2.44 -1.42 15.50
C VAL A 105 -3.58 -1.86 14.59
N GLN A 106 -3.52 -1.52 13.29
CA GLN A 106 -4.45 -2.00 12.26
C GLN A 106 -4.39 -3.53 12.05
N PRO A 107 -5.36 -4.15 11.35
CA PRO A 107 -5.35 -5.59 11.10
C PRO A 107 -4.10 -6.05 10.34
N GLY A 108 -3.47 -7.11 10.84
CA GLY A 108 -2.15 -7.59 10.39
C GLY A 108 -0.95 -6.78 10.91
N GLY A 109 -1.18 -5.73 11.71
CA GLY A 109 -0.14 -4.96 12.37
C GLY A 109 0.57 -5.72 13.51
N SER A 110 1.80 -5.32 13.83
CA SER A 110 2.69 -6.05 14.76
C SER A 110 2.18 -6.15 16.20
N LEU A 111 1.30 -5.25 16.66
CA LEU A 111 0.65 -5.38 17.97
C LEU A 111 -0.60 -6.29 17.97
N ASN A 112 -1.03 -6.77 16.80
CA ASN A 112 -2.16 -7.69 16.62
C ASN A 112 -3.50 -7.20 17.24
N LEU A 113 -3.67 -5.88 17.39
CA LEU A 113 -4.88 -5.29 17.99
C LEU A 113 -6.07 -5.25 17.03
N ASN A 114 -5.82 -5.25 15.71
CA ASN A 114 -6.82 -5.26 14.64
C ASN A 114 -7.82 -4.08 14.69
N LEU A 115 -7.36 -2.90 15.12
CA LEU A 115 -8.17 -1.68 15.23
C LEU A 115 -8.50 -1.09 13.85
N SER A 116 -9.73 -0.62 13.66
CA SER A 116 -10.16 -0.03 12.38
C SER A 116 -11.20 1.09 12.50
N GLY A 117 -11.66 1.41 13.71
CA GLY A 117 -12.79 2.32 13.96
C GLY A 117 -14.16 1.66 13.75
N SER A 118 -14.20 0.33 13.63
CA SER A 118 -15.42 -0.46 13.42
C SER A 118 -16.28 -0.62 14.68
N GLY A 119 -15.76 -0.28 15.86
CA GLY A 119 -16.47 -0.29 17.13
C GLY A 119 -17.71 0.61 17.11
N SER A 120 -18.91 0.00 17.08
CA SER A 120 -20.19 0.74 16.96
C SER A 120 -20.47 1.80 18.03
N PHE A 121 -19.80 1.72 19.18
CA PHE A 121 -19.82 2.75 20.24
C PHE A 121 -19.16 4.07 19.83
N LEU A 122 -18.38 4.10 18.74
CA LEU A 122 -17.78 5.28 18.12
C LEU A 122 -18.74 6.01 17.17
N ASN A 123 -19.90 5.44 16.83
CA ASN A 123 -20.78 6.03 15.82
C ASN A 123 -21.30 7.41 16.27
N GLY A 124 -21.12 8.41 15.40
CA GLY A 124 -21.47 9.82 15.65
C GLY A 124 -20.41 10.63 16.41
N LYS A 125 -19.20 10.08 16.66
CA LYS A 125 -18.19 10.68 17.56
C LYS A 125 -16.98 11.34 16.90
N LEU A 126 -16.94 11.38 15.58
CA LEU A 126 -15.89 12.03 14.78
C LEU A 126 -16.45 13.22 13.99
N GLY A 127 -15.87 14.40 14.17
CA GLY A 127 -16.21 15.63 13.47
C GLY A 127 -15.13 16.09 12.47
N ILE A 128 -15.53 16.92 11.51
CA ILE A 128 -14.64 17.74 10.67
C ILE A 128 -15.24 19.13 10.47
N TRP A 129 -14.43 20.15 10.70
CA TRP A 129 -14.66 21.53 10.23
C TRP A 129 -13.55 21.85 9.21
N ASP A 130 -13.95 22.36 8.04
CA ASP A 130 -13.04 22.57 6.90
C ASP A 130 -13.64 23.58 5.90
N GLY A 131 -12.99 23.89 4.78
CA GLY A 131 -13.45 24.88 3.78
C GLY A 131 -14.66 24.46 2.92
N GLY A 132 -15.49 23.52 3.37
CA GLY A 132 -16.67 23.05 2.66
C GLY A 132 -17.13 21.64 3.05
N SER A 133 -18.15 21.15 2.33
CA SER A 133 -18.71 19.81 2.51
C SER A 133 -17.81 18.71 1.93
N VAL A 134 -17.75 17.57 2.63
CA VAL A 134 -17.13 16.32 2.16
C VAL A 134 -17.94 15.72 0.99
N TYR A 135 -17.26 15.26 -0.07
CA TYR A 135 -17.91 14.53 -1.16
C TYR A 135 -18.30 13.10 -0.75
N ALA A 136 -19.42 12.97 -0.03
CA ALA A 136 -19.99 11.70 0.42
C ALA A 136 -20.27 10.68 -0.70
N GLY A 137 -20.32 11.13 -1.97
CA GLY A 137 -20.47 10.27 -3.15
C GLY A 137 -19.19 9.53 -3.58
N HIS A 138 -18.06 9.73 -2.89
CA HIS A 138 -16.81 9.03 -3.21
C HIS A 138 -16.84 7.55 -2.80
N ARG A 139 -16.24 6.66 -3.61
CA ARG A 139 -16.28 5.21 -3.42
C ARG A 139 -15.64 4.73 -2.12
N GLU A 140 -14.70 5.50 -1.55
CA GLU A 140 -14.11 5.19 -0.24
C GLU A 140 -15.09 5.38 0.94
N PHE A 141 -16.16 6.15 0.73
CA PHE A 141 -17.22 6.34 1.72
C PHE A 141 -18.43 5.42 1.46
N ALA A 142 -18.33 4.49 0.50
CA ALA A 142 -19.40 3.55 0.18
C ALA A 142 -19.73 2.61 1.36
N GLY A 143 -20.92 2.82 1.94
CA GLY A 143 -21.40 2.13 3.14
C GLY A 143 -21.16 2.87 4.45
N LYS A 144 -20.64 4.10 4.41
CA LYS A 144 -20.47 4.99 5.57
C LYS A 144 -21.55 6.08 5.58
N THR A 145 -21.84 6.62 6.77
CA THR A 145 -22.76 7.74 6.95
C THR A 145 -21.98 9.04 7.10
N ILE A 146 -21.85 9.80 6.02
CA ILE A 146 -21.27 11.14 6.05
C ILE A 146 -22.42 12.15 6.20
N THR A 147 -22.52 12.78 7.37
CA THR A 147 -23.57 13.75 7.70
C THR A 147 -23.06 15.16 7.39
N LEU A 148 -23.62 15.81 6.37
CA LEU A 148 -23.34 17.20 6.03
C LEU A 148 -24.34 18.09 6.77
N ASN A 149 -23.91 18.78 7.82
CA ASN A 149 -24.78 19.64 8.62
C ASN A 149 -25.05 20.97 7.90
N ASN A 150 -24.02 21.53 7.27
CA ASN A 150 -24.04 22.80 6.56
C ASN A 150 -24.53 22.56 5.13
N SER A 151 -25.83 22.27 4.99
CA SER A 151 -26.45 21.84 3.72
C SER A 151 -26.38 22.86 2.56
N SER A 152 -25.97 24.10 2.83
CA SER A 152 -25.67 25.15 1.85
C SER A 152 -24.21 25.17 1.37
N ALA A 153 -23.31 24.45 2.03
CA ALA A 153 -21.88 24.45 1.76
C ALA A 153 -21.55 23.89 0.38
N GLY A 154 -20.54 24.48 -0.28
CA GLY A 154 -19.96 23.89 -1.48
C GLY A 154 -19.21 22.59 -1.13
N VAL A 155 -19.28 21.58 -1.99
CA VAL A 155 -18.43 20.38 -1.87
C VAL A 155 -16.99 20.75 -2.25
N ALA A 156 -16.03 20.47 -1.36
CA ALA A 156 -14.65 20.95 -1.47
C ALA A 156 -13.62 19.80 -1.53
N ASP A 157 -12.59 19.96 -2.38
CA ASP A 157 -11.51 18.98 -2.52
C ASP A 157 -10.71 18.82 -1.23
N HIS A 158 -10.38 19.93 -0.55
CA HIS A 158 -9.65 19.94 0.71
C HIS A 158 -10.36 19.13 1.79
N SER A 159 -11.64 19.44 2.06
CA SER A 159 -12.46 18.78 3.07
C SER A 159 -12.67 17.29 2.77
N THR A 160 -12.86 16.97 1.49
CA THR A 160 -12.93 15.58 1.01
C THR A 160 -11.61 14.85 1.23
N HIS A 161 -10.48 15.51 1.00
CA HIS A 161 -9.15 14.94 1.21
C HIS A 161 -8.90 14.68 2.70
N VAL A 162 -9.13 15.66 3.56
CA VAL A 162 -9.00 15.56 5.02
C VAL A 162 -9.86 14.41 5.57
N ALA A 163 -11.12 14.31 5.14
CA ALA A 163 -12.02 13.21 5.52
C ALA A 163 -11.49 11.83 5.09
N GLY A 164 -11.00 11.69 3.85
CA GLY A 164 -10.45 10.42 3.38
C GLY A 164 -9.15 10.02 4.10
N THR A 165 -8.30 10.97 4.51
CA THR A 165 -7.09 10.67 5.29
C THR A 165 -7.44 10.05 6.64
N MET A 166 -8.52 10.54 7.29
CA MET A 166 -9.05 9.93 8.51
C MET A 166 -9.66 8.55 8.27
N LEU A 167 -10.57 8.38 7.28
CA LEU A 167 -11.46 7.21 7.25
C LEU A 167 -11.80 6.63 5.85
N ALA A 168 -11.01 6.89 4.80
CA ALA A 168 -11.18 6.20 3.53
C ALA A 168 -11.04 4.67 3.71
N LYS A 169 -11.95 3.90 3.12
CA LYS A 169 -12.06 2.44 3.32
C LYS A 169 -10.88 1.62 2.78
N GLY A 170 -10.11 2.16 1.84
CA GLY A 170 -9.05 1.44 1.14
C GLY A 170 -9.56 0.67 -0.09
N VAL A 171 -10.64 1.12 -0.73
CA VAL A 171 -11.11 0.58 -2.02
C VAL A 171 -10.02 0.70 -3.08
N TYR A 172 -9.28 1.80 -3.06
CA TYR A 172 -7.89 1.84 -3.52
C TYR A 172 -7.00 1.69 -2.29
N ALA A 173 -6.32 0.55 -2.13
CA ALA A 173 -5.53 0.26 -0.93
C ALA A 173 -4.52 1.37 -0.55
N PRO A 174 -3.80 2.01 -1.52
CA PRO A 174 -3.02 3.23 -1.28
C PRO A 174 -3.76 4.38 -0.57
N ALA A 175 -5.07 4.55 -0.75
CA ALA A 175 -5.83 5.65 -0.17
C ALA A 175 -6.33 5.38 1.26
N LYS A 176 -6.19 4.15 1.76
CA LYS A 176 -6.78 3.68 3.02
C LYS A 176 -6.45 4.62 4.18
N GLY A 177 -7.49 5.18 4.80
CA GLY A 177 -7.39 6.07 5.95
C GLY A 177 -6.96 5.34 7.23
N MET A 178 -6.76 6.11 8.29
CA MET A 178 -6.30 5.59 9.58
C MET A 178 -7.40 4.74 10.26
N ALA A 179 -8.61 5.27 10.38
CA ALA A 179 -9.81 4.59 10.87
C ALA A 179 -10.70 4.12 9.69
N PHE A 180 -10.16 3.23 8.86
CA PHE A 180 -10.76 2.85 7.57
C PHE A 180 -12.13 2.16 7.63
N ASP A 181 -12.56 1.61 8.78
CA ASP A 181 -13.92 1.08 8.98
C ASP A 181 -14.85 2.01 9.79
N ALA A 182 -14.37 3.20 10.22
CA ALA A 182 -15.21 4.18 10.90
C ALA A 182 -16.48 4.47 10.10
N SER A 183 -17.63 4.15 10.68
CA SER A 183 -18.90 4.05 9.94
C SER A 183 -19.65 5.38 9.81
N THR A 184 -19.19 6.43 10.50
CA THR A 184 -19.81 7.76 10.55
C THR A 184 -18.78 8.88 10.50
N LEU A 185 -19.12 9.99 9.85
CA LEU A 185 -18.43 11.28 9.98
C LEU A 185 -19.50 12.38 10.07
N LEU A 186 -19.35 13.32 11.00
CA LEU A 186 -20.12 14.56 11.02
C LEU A 186 -19.27 15.68 10.41
N SER A 187 -19.82 16.43 9.46
CA SER A 187 -19.10 17.43 8.66
C SER A 187 -19.83 18.76 8.65
N TRP A 188 -19.04 19.81 8.86
CA TRP A 188 -19.41 21.22 8.83
C TRP A 188 -18.43 21.97 7.90
N ASP A 189 -18.78 23.17 7.45
CA ASP A 189 -17.77 24.13 6.99
C ASP A 189 -17.20 24.89 8.20
N PHE A 190 -16.10 25.66 8.04
CA PHE A 190 -15.52 26.43 9.15
C PHE A 190 -16.28 27.73 9.46
N ASP A 191 -17.29 28.09 8.66
CA ASP A 191 -18.11 29.27 8.89
C ASP A 191 -18.86 29.13 10.22
N ASN A 192 -18.74 30.11 11.12
CA ASN A 192 -19.40 30.12 12.43
C ASN A 192 -18.98 28.95 13.37
N ASP A 193 -17.78 28.38 13.17
CA ASP A 193 -17.23 27.21 13.88
C ASP A 193 -17.48 27.17 15.40
N VAL A 194 -17.22 28.26 16.14
CA VAL A 194 -17.43 28.35 17.60
C VAL A 194 -18.87 27.99 17.99
N SER A 195 -19.87 28.46 17.25
CA SER A 195 -21.29 28.19 17.54
C SER A 195 -21.72 26.77 17.19
N GLU A 196 -21.07 26.14 16.20
CA GLU A 196 -21.42 24.80 15.74
C GLU A 196 -20.70 23.73 16.53
N MET A 197 -19.41 23.94 16.78
CA MET A 197 -18.56 23.09 17.59
C MET A 197 -19.07 23.05 19.03
N SER A 198 -19.45 24.18 19.62
CA SER A 198 -20.08 24.20 20.95
C SER A 198 -21.40 23.42 21.00
N GLY A 199 -22.21 23.48 19.94
CA GLY A 199 -23.44 22.68 19.81
C GLY A 199 -23.21 21.18 19.63
N ALA A 200 -22.10 20.79 18.99
CA ALA A 200 -21.77 19.40 18.67
C ALA A 200 -20.91 18.70 19.74
N ALA A 201 -20.10 19.44 20.50
CA ALA A 201 -19.03 18.92 21.35
C ALA A 201 -19.48 17.82 22.34
N ALA A 202 -20.68 17.92 22.91
CA ALA A 202 -21.21 16.93 23.85
C ALA A 202 -21.45 15.53 23.24
N GLY A 203 -21.54 15.41 21.90
CA GLY A 203 -21.65 14.13 21.21
C GLY A 203 -20.30 13.51 20.79
N LEU A 204 -19.28 14.35 20.59
CA LEU A 204 -18.01 14.03 19.96
C LEU A 204 -16.97 13.43 20.93
N LEU A 205 -15.95 12.80 20.35
CA LEU A 205 -14.69 12.45 21.03
C LEU A 205 -13.51 13.15 20.36
N LEU A 206 -13.51 13.23 19.04
CA LEU A 206 -12.49 13.94 18.27
C LEU A 206 -13.12 14.77 17.15
N SER A 207 -12.46 15.86 16.80
CA SER A 207 -12.66 16.58 15.54
C SER A 207 -11.33 16.85 14.85
N ASN A 208 -11.38 17.09 13.55
CA ASN A 208 -10.28 17.65 12.79
C ASN A 208 -10.61 19.06 12.29
N HIS A 209 -9.71 20.01 12.52
CA HIS A 209 -9.75 21.39 12.04
C HIS A 209 -8.49 21.67 11.20
N SER A 210 -8.61 21.55 9.87
CA SER A 210 -7.47 21.65 8.94
C SER A 210 -7.28 23.05 8.33
N TYR A 211 -7.71 24.07 9.07
CA TYR A 211 -7.66 25.50 8.74
C TYR A 211 -6.98 26.28 9.88
N GLY A 212 -6.94 27.60 9.76
CA GLY A 212 -6.42 28.55 10.76
C GLY A 212 -6.49 29.98 10.19
N ASP A 213 -6.21 30.98 11.02
CA ASP A 213 -6.24 32.39 10.58
C ASP A 213 -5.03 32.73 9.68
N VAL A 214 -5.24 33.68 8.76
CA VAL A 214 -4.16 34.25 7.94
C VAL A 214 -3.38 35.27 8.77
N GLY A 215 -2.07 35.04 8.92
CA GLY A 215 -1.15 35.94 9.62
C GLY A 215 0.12 36.23 8.83
N GLY A 216 0.64 37.44 8.96
CA GLY A 216 1.84 37.91 8.28
C GLY A 216 1.63 38.04 6.77
N TRP A 217 2.44 37.36 5.97
CA TRP A 217 2.30 37.35 4.51
C TRP A 217 1.33 36.30 4.00
N ASP A 218 0.47 36.68 3.05
CA ASP A 218 -0.19 35.76 2.13
C ASP A 218 -0.12 36.25 0.68
N TYR A 219 -0.28 35.33 -0.29
CA TYR A 219 -0.39 35.65 -1.70
C TYR A 219 -1.84 35.51 -2.19
N ASN A 220 -2.59 36.62 -2.12
CA ASN A 220 -3.90 36.76 -2.73
C ASN A 220 -3.82 36.51 -4.25
N SER A 221 -4.15 35.28 -4.63
CA SER A 221 -4.11 34.80 -6.01
C SER A 221 -5.22 35.37 -6.90
N THR A 222 -6.26 35.98 -6.33
CA THR A 222 -7.33 36.66 -7.06
C THR A 222 -6.84 37.99 -7.61
N ASP A 223 -6.25 38.82 -6.75
CA ASP A 223 -5.67 40.13 -7.11
C ASP A 223 -4.19 40.03 -7.55
N GLN A 224 -3.64 38.81 -7.59
CA GLN A 224 -2.28 38.44 -8.01
C GLN A 224 -1.16 39.18 -7.27
N ARG A 225 -1.39 39.53 -6.00
CA ARG A 225 -0.53 40.40 -5.19
C ARG A 225 -0.17 39.75 -3.86
N TRP A 226 1.01 40.12 -3.34
CA TRP A 226 1.36 39.83 -1.95
C TRP A 226 0.71 40.82 -0.99
N GLU A 227 0.17 40.28 0.10
CA GLU A 227 -0.53 41.01 1.14
C GLU A 227 0.15 40.78 2.49
N TRP A 228 0.29 41.84 3.28
CA TRP A 228 0.73 41.82 4.67
C TRP A 228 -0.46 42.13 5.58
N TYR A 229 -0.78 41.17 6.44
CA TYR A 229 -1.88 41.21 7.40
C TYR A 229 -1.46 41.78 8.78
N GLY A 230 -0.15 41.85 9.06
CA GLY A 230 0.36 42.54 10.23
C GLY A 230 0.08 44.06 10.21
N LEU A 231 -0.04 44.66 11.40
CA LEU A 231 -0.46 46.06 11.51
C LEU A 231 0.60 47.04 10.97
N PRO A 232 0.21 48.18 10.36
CA PRO A 232 1.17 49.07 9.71
C PRO A 232 2.18 49.68 10.67
N GLY A 233 3.46 49.36 10.44
CA GLY A 233 4.60 49.78 11.27
C GLY A 233 5.25 48.65 12.05
N ASP A 234 4.59 47.49 12.19
CA ASP A 234 5.15 46.34 12.89
C ASP A 234 6.03 45.49 11.96
N ASN A 235 7.04 44.83 12.55
CA ASN A 235 7.96 43.93 11.85
C ASN A 235 7.44 42.49 11.79
N GLU A 236 6.34 42.20 12.47
CA GLU A 236 5.76 40.89 12.72
C GLU A 236 4.25 41.07 12.82
N ASP A 237 3.48 40.00 12.61
CA ASP A 237 2.03 40.05 12.79
C ASP A 237 1.69 39.64 14.22
N TYR A 238 0.90 40.48 14.91
CA TYR A 238 0.43 40.20 16.25
C TYR A 238 -0.55 39.01 16.31
N LEU A 239 -1.00 38.47 15.17
CA LEU A 239 -1.81 37.25 15.12
C LEU A 239 -0.98 35.96 15.28
N PHE A 240 0.36 36.03 15.20
CA PHE A 240 1.21 34.90 15.55
C PHE A 240 1.36 34.75 17.06
N GLY A 241 1.39 33.51 17.53
CA GLY A 241 1.47 33.13 18.94
C GLY A 241 0.22 33.48 19.78
N PHE A 242 -0.69 34.28 19.23
CA PHE A 242 -1.65 35.13 19.94
C PHE A 242 -2.90 34.43 20.46
N TYR A 243 -3.18 34.64 21.74
CA TYR A 243 -4.36 34.12 22.41
C TYR A 243 -5.48 35.17 22.45
N ASP A 244 -6.39 35.10 21.49
CA ASP A 244 -7.50 36.05 21.30
C ASP A 244 -8.80 35.64 22.03
N SER A 245 -9.90 36.32 21.72
CA SER A 245 -11.27 35.96 22.12
C SER A 245 -11.80 34.62 21.58
N ARG A 246 -11.54 34.26 20.32
CA ARG A 246 -11.97 32.99 19.68
C ARG A 246 -11.17 31.82 20.24
N THR A 247 -9.87 32.02 20.46
CA THR A 247 -8.95 31.07 21.10
C THR A 247 -9.39 30.75 22.53
N ARG A 248 -9.79 31.77 23.30
CA ARG A 248 -10.46 31.60 24.60
C ARG A 248 -11.73 30.75 24.48
N ASP A 249 -12.58 31.03 23.49
CA ASP A 249 -13.86 30.33 23.33
C ASP A 249 -13.66 28.85 22.91
N TRP A 250 -12.60 28.54 22.15
CA TRP A 250 -12.17 27.17 21.88
C TRP A 250 -11.70 26.43 23.15
N ASP A 251 -10.88 27.08 23.99
CA ASP A 251 -10.52 26.53 25.31
C ASP A 251 -11.75 26.32 26.21
N GLN A 252 -12.72 27.24 26.17
CA GLN A 252 -13.97 27.15 26.91
C GLN A 252 -14.85 25.98 26.43
N ILE A 253 -14.92 25.74 25.12
CA ILE A 253 -15.62 24.58 24.54
C ILE A 253 -15.00 23.28 25.04
N ALA A 254 -13.67 23.14 24.94
CA ALA A 254 -12.98 21.95 25.40
C ALA A 254 -13.14 21.74 26.93
N TYR A 255 -13.09 22.81 27.73
CA TYR A 255 -13.30 22.76 29.18
C TYR A 255 -14.70 22.25 29.56
N ASN A 256 -15.74 22.66 28.82
CA ASN A 256 -17.12 22.23 29.06
C ASN A 256 -17.46 20.88 28.41
N ALA A 257 -16.63 20.38 27.48
CA ALA A 257 -16.78 19.09 26.83
C ALA A 257 -15.55 18.18 27.09
N PRO A 258 -15.33 17.70 28.34
CA PRO A 258 -14.06 17.09 28.76
C PRO A 258 -13.67 15.77 28.07
N TYR A 259 -14.52 15.21 27.21
CA TYR A 259 -14.23 14.02 26.38
C TYR A 259 -13.91 14.34 24.91
N TYR A 260 -14.05 15.61 24.51
CA TYR A 260 -13.90 16.08 23.14
C TYR A 260 -12.54 16.71 22.91
N LEU A 261 -11.66 16.03 22.18
CA LEU A 261 -10.37 16.56 21.76
C LEU A 261 -10.47 17.21 20.37
N ILE A 262 -10.35 18.52 20.34
CA ILE A 262 -10.18 19.30 19.12
C ILE A 262 -8.75 19.07 18.62
N VAL A 263 -8.58 18.63 17.38
CA VAL A 263 -7.27 18.51 16.72
C VAL A 263 -7.18 19.54 15.60
N GLU A 264 -6.17 20.40 15.64
CA GLU A 264 -6.01 21.51 14.69
C GLU A 264 -4.66 21.44 13.96
N SER A 265 -4.61 21.91 12.72
CA SER A 265 -3.37 22.02 11.95
C SER A 265 -2.54 23.23 12.37
N ALA A 266 -1.24 23.08 12.61
CA ALA A 266 -0.38 24.17 13.14
C ALA A 266 -0.24 25.40 12.21
N GLY A 267 -0.55 25.26 10.93
CA GLY A 267 -0.41 26.32 9.93
C GLY A 267 0.75 26.08 8.97
N ASN A 268 0.68 26.73 7.80
CA ASN A 268 1.65 26.56 6.71
C ASN A 268 2.44 27.86 6.44
N SER A 269 2.48 28.77 7.42
CA SER A 269 3.01 30.15 7.30
C SER A 269 4.47 30.18 6.84
N ARG A 270 5.24 29.13 7.14
CA ARG A 270 6.69 29.09 7.02
C ARG A 270 7.24 29.11 5.58
N THR A 271 6.37 28.88 4.59
CA THR A 271 6.68 29.09 3.16
C THR A 271 5.99 30.31 2.53
N SER A 272 5.14 31.02 3.28
CA SER A 272 4.56 32.29 2.86
C SER A 272 5.54 33.41 3.18
N ASN A 273 6.68 33.45 2.48
CA ASN A 273 7.81 34.32 2.86
C ASN A 273 7.71 35.78 2.40
N GLY A 274 6.54 36.18 1.89
CA GLY A 274 6.31 37.50 1.31
C GLY A 274 6.96 37.69 -0.07
N PRO A 275 6.84 38.89 -0.64
CA PRO A 275 7.59 39.28 -1.83
C PRO A 275 9.05 39.55 -1.45
N ALA A 276 9.97 39.49 -2.42
CA ALA A 276 11.37 39.84 -2.17
C ALA A 276 11.52 41.30 -1.70
N VAL A 277 12.41 41.55 -0.74
CA VAL A 277 12.70 42.91 -0.22
C VAL A 277 12.97 43.87 -1.38
N GLY A 278 12.37 45.05 -1.34
CA GLY A 278 12.40 46.02 -2.44
C GLY A 278 11.28 45.86 -3.49
N THR A 279 10.50 44.77 -3.46
CA THR A 279 9.32 44.57 -4.33
C THR A 279 8.07 45.15 -3.66
N ASN A 280 7.15 45.71 -4.44
CA ASN A 280 5.91 46.29 -3.90
C ASN A 280 5.01 45.23 -3.23
N TYR A 281 4.34 45.62 -2.15
CA TYR A 281 3.33 44.81 -1.46
C TYR A 281 2.09 45.63 -1.10
N TYR A 282 0.99 44.93 -0.76
CA TYR A 282 -0.22 45.53 -0.25
C TYR A 282 -0.38 45.23 1.24
N GLY A 283 -1.04 46.11 1.98
CA GLY A 283 -1.28 45.95 3.41
C GLY A 283 -2.26 47.01 3.91
N TYR A 284 -2.65 46.93 5.18
CA TYR A 284 -3.54 47.92 5.78
C TYR A 284 -2.99 49.35 5.65
N LYS A 285 -3.90 50.31 5.43
CA LYS A 285 -3.57 51.72 5.24
C LYS A 285 -3.01 52.36 6.52
N SER A 286 -3.67 52.15 7.66
CA SER A 286 -3.15 52.50 8.99
C SER A 286 -3.64 51.51 10.05
N ARG A 287 -3.14 51.61 11.29
CA ARG A 287 -3.65 50.82 12.44
C ARG A 287 -5.13 51.09 12.80
N THR A 288 -5.77 52.07 12.15
CA THR A 288 -7.19 52.43 12.34
C THR A 288 -7.99 52.49 11.03
N ASP A 289 -7.37 52.11 9.90
CA ASP A 289 -7.99 52.09 8.57
C ASP A 289 -7.65 50.75 7.90
N PRO A 290 -8.56 49.77 7.97
CA PRO A 290 -8.33 48.41 7.46
C PRO A 290 -8.49 48.31 5.93
N THR A 291 -8.54 49.42 5.20
CA THR A 291 -8.48 49.36 3.74
C THR A 291 -7.07 48.94 3.29
N PHE A 292 -6.99 47.97 2.40
CA PHE A 292 -5.71 47.54 1.80
C PHE A 292 -5.26 48.53 0.72
N GLU A 293 -4.04 49.03 0.84
CA GLU A 293 -3.39 49.90 -0.16
C GLU A 293 -2.00 49.35 -0.54
N ASN A 294 -1.46 49.80 -1.67
CA ASN A 294 -0.09 49.50 -2.06
C ASN A 294 0.88 50.28 -1.15
N LYS A 295 1.62 49.57 -0.29
CA LYS A 295 2.55 50.16 0.69
C LYS A 295 3.90 50.55 0.08
N GLY A 296 4.09 50.31 -1.23
CA GLY A 296 5.38 50.46 -1.89
C GLY A 296 6.33 49.30 -1.58
N PRO A 297 7.65 49.49 -1.78
CA PRO A 297 8.65 48.44 -1.61
C PRO A 297 8.67 47.82 -0.21
N ARG A 298 8.68 46.48 -0.12
CA ARG A 298 8.85 45.75 1.15
C ARG A 298 10.17 46.14 1.82
N PRO A 299 10.17 46.66 3.06
CA PRO A 299 11.39 46.89 3.84
C PRO A 299 11.99 45.57 4.34
N SER A 300 13.29 45.55 4.63
CA SER A 300 13.99 44.38 5.18
C SER A 300 13.69 44.07 6.64
N THR A 301 12.86 44.87 7.32
CA THR A 301 12.56 44.72 8.75
C THR A 301 11.32 43.86 9.01
N ILE A 302 10.40 43.74 8.04
CA ILE A 302 9.23 42.85 8.14
C ILE A 302 9.69 41.40 7.94
N SER A 303 9.37 40.55 8.92
CA SER A 303 9.64 39.11 8.97
C SER A 303 9.31 38.40 7.67
N SER A 304 10.04 37.33 7.36
CA SER A 304 9.78 36.45 6.21
C SER A 304 8.96 35.21 6.61
N ASN A 305 8.28 35.23 7.76
CA ASN A 305 7.53 34.11 8.33
C ASN A 305 8.36 32.79 8.48
N ASP A 306 9.69 32.82 8.31
CA ASP A 306 10.57 31.65 8.25
C ASP A 306 11.27 31.33 9.58
N GLY A 307 10.92 32.06 10.64
CA GLY A 307 11.45 31.88 11.99
C GLY A 307 10.66 30.90 12.86
N TYR A 308 10.67 31.22 14.15
CA TYR A 308 9.80 30.71 15.19
C TYR A 308 8.63 31.71 15.38
N ASP A 309 7.64 31.38 16.22
CA ASP A 309 6.48 32.22 16.56
C ASP A 309 5.63 32.59 15.32
N ILE A 310 5.07 31.57 14.67
CA ILE A 310 4.32 31.69 13.39
C ILE A 310 3.05 30.81 13.32
N ILE A 311 2.56 30.33 14.46
CA ILE A 311 1.28 29.62 14.62
C ILE A 311 0.20 30.66 14.93
N THR A 312 -0.92 30.65 14.20
CA THR A 312 -2.00 31.65 14.33
C THR A 312 -3.10 31.24 15.32
N THR A 313 -4.02 32.17 15.62
CA THR A 313 -4.69 32.30 16.93
C THR A 313 -5.25 31.01 17.54
N THR A 314 -6.20 30.34 16.88
CA THR A 314 -6.87 29.13 17.39
C THR A 314 -5.89 28.00 17.68
N GLY A 315 -4.88 27.83 16.82
CA GLY A 315 -3.79 26.86 16.97
C GLY A 315 -2.95 27.07 18.24
N THR A 316 -3.11 28.21 18.92
CA THR A 316 -2.45 28.54 20.19
C THR A 316 -3.28 28.15 21.42
N ALA A 317 -4.50 27.65 21.29
CA ALA A 317 -5.34 27.24 22.42
C ALA A 317 -4.68 26.13 23.27
N LYS A 318 -4.92 26.12 24.59
CA LYS A 318 -4.27 25.21 25.54
C LYS A 318 -4.83 23.79 25.44
N ASN A 319 -6.14 23.67 25.29
CA ASN A 319 -6.89 22.44 25.47
C ASN A 319 -6.98 21.57 24.20
N ILE A 320 -6.59 22.11 23.05
CA ILE A 320 -6.56 21.42 21.76
C ILE A 320 -5.25 20.67 21.54
N LEU A 321 -5.21 19.80 20.53
CA LEU A 321 -3.98 19.20 20.01
C LEU A 321 -3.59 19.84 18.66
N THR A 322 -2.58 20.70 18.67
CA THR A 322 -2.07 21.37 17.47
C THR A 322 -1.01 20.50 16.79
N VAL A 323 -1.16 20.24 15.49
CA VAL A 323 -0.37 19.24 14.76
C VAL A 323 0.49 19.88 13.67
N GLY A 324 1.81 19.78 13.83
CA GLY A 324 2.79 20.14 12.79
C GLY A 324 2.99 19.01 11.75
N SER A 325 3.72 19.31 10.68
CA SER A 325 3.92 18.38 9.55
C SER A 325 5.35 17.89 9.44
N VAL A 326 5.52 16.57 9.23
CA VAL A 326 6.77 15.93 8.81
C VAL A 326 6.62 15.23 7.46
N GLY A 327 7.77 14.94 6.85
CA GLY A 327 7.89 14.09 5.66
C GLY A 327 7.44 12.64 5.86
N GLN A 328 7.52 11.86 4.78
CA GLN A 328 7.11 10.45 4.78
C GLN A 328 8.20 9.51 5.31
N LEU A 329 7.83 8.63 6.26
CA LEU A 329 8.67 7.56 6.79
C LEU A 329 8.01 6.19 6.50
N PRO A 330 8.34 5.52 5.37
CA PRO A 330 7.68 4.27 4.95
C PRO A 330 7.80 3.09 5.93
N ASN A 331 8.79 3.12 6.82
CA ASN A 331 9.03 2.09 7.85
C ASN A 331 8.68 2.56 9.28
N GLY A 332 8.15 3.78 9.44
CA GLY A 332 8.20 4.51 10.71
C GLY A 332 9.58 5.13 10.99
N PRO A 333 9.75 5.86 12.11
CA PRO A 333 11.05 6.37 12.55
C PRO A 333 11.94 5.25 13.14
N GLY A 334 13.22 5.24 12.80
CA GLY A 334 14.25 4.43 13.46
C GLY A 334 15.12 5.25 14.43
N SER A 335 15.31 6.54 14.15
CA SER A 335 16.04 7.50 14.99
C SER A 335 15.38 8.89 15.00
N ARG A 336 15.68 9.71 16.02
CA ARG A 336 15.18 11.11 16.08
C ARG A 336 15.73 12.01 14.96
N GLN A 337 16.76 11.56 14.27
CA GLN A 337 17.38 12.23 13.12
C GLN A 337 16.72 11.87 11.78
N ASP A 338 15.90 10.82 11.72
CA ASP A 338 15.14 10.44 10.52
C ASP A 338 13.98 11.41 10.25
N ILE A 339 13.47 12.02 11.32
CA ILE A 339 12.27 12.86 11.33
C ILE A 339 12.64 14.27 10.87
N SER A 340 12.27 14.60 9.63
CA SER A 340 12.44 15.95 9.08
C SER A 340 11.10 16.71 9.08
N ILE A 341 11.09 17.86 9.76
CA ILE A 341 9.98 18.82 9.71
C ILE A 341 9.76 19.32 8.27
N SER A 342 8.51 19.48 7.88
CA SER A 342 8.13 20.07 6.61
C SER A 342 8.54 21.53 6.53
N ALA A 343 9.12 21.95 5.40
CA ALA A 343 9.60 23.31 5.19
C ALA A 343 8.52 24.39 5.39
N PHE A 344 7.25 24.05 5.17
CA PHE A 344 6.08 24.91 5.34
C PHE A 344 5.49 24.92 6.75
N SER A 345 5.77 23.93 7.61
CA SER A 345 5.11 23.79 8.92
C SER A 345 5.41 25.00 9.79
N SER A 346 4.37 25.63 10.33
CA SER A 346 4.51 26.67 11.35
C SER A 346 5.09 26.10 12.65
N TRP A 347 5.89 26.92 13.33
CA TRP A 347 6.59 26.63 14.58
C TRP A 347 6.10 27.56 15.70
N GLY A 348 6.15 27.08 16.94
CA GLY A 348 5.94 27.91 18.12
C GLY A 348 7.17 28.81 18.41
N PRO A 349 7.28 29.43 19.59
CA PRO A 349 6.38 29.34 20.75
C PRO A 349 4.99 29.94 20.48
N THR A 350 4.16 29.95 21.51
CA THR A 350 3.04 30.91 21.60
C THR A 350 3.50 32.22 22.26
N ASP A 351 2.68 33.26 22.19
CA ASP A 351 2.96 34.62 22.68
C ASP A 351 3.39 34.61 24.17
N ASP A 352 2.72 33.75 24.98
CA ASP A 352 3.00 33.55 26.40
C ASP A 352 4.09 32.50 26.72
N GLY A 353 4.56 31.78 25.69
CA GLY A 353 5.74 30.91 25.72
C GLY A 353 5.47 29.41 25.81
N ARG A 354 4.22 28.96 25.68
CA ARG A 354 3.82 27.54 25.69
C ARG A 354 4.32 26.78 24.46
N VAL A 355 4.50 25.47 24.61
CA VAL A 355 4.92 24.56 23.54
C VAL A 355 3.81 24.43 22.50
N LYS A 356 4.11 24.84 21.26
CA LYS A 356 3.32 24.54 20.06
C LYS A 356 4.29 24.27 18.87
N PRO A 357 3.95 23.40 17.91
CA PRO A 357 2.80 22.47 17.93
C PRO A 357 2.88 21.51 19.13
N ASP A 358 1.80 20.81 19.46
CA ASP A 358 1.83 19.83 20.55
C ASP A 358 2.57 18.56 20.11
N ILE A 359 2.36 18.12 18.86
CA ILE A 359 3.05 16.99 18.21
C ILE A 359 3.15 17.22 16.70
N VAL A 360 3.83 16.34 15.97
CA VAL A 360 3.82 16.28 14.50
C VAL A 360 3.19 14.99 13.96
N GLY A 361 2.67 15.07 12.73
CA GLY A 361 2.12 13.96 11.96
C GLY A 361 2.59 13.99 10.50
N CYS A 362 2.29 12.94 9.74
CA CYS A 362 2.70 12.86 8.33
C CYS A 362 1.81 13.78 7.47
N GLY A 363 2.37 14.91 7.05
CA GLY A 363 1.63 15.96 6.33
C GLY A 363 2.16 16.25 4.93
N GLU A 364 3.30 15.71 4.52
CA GLU A 364 3.74 15.78 3.13
C GLU A 364 3.23 14.62 2.30
N GLN A 365 2.85 14.92 1.05
CA GLN A 365 2.72 13.91 0.01
C GLN A 365 1.70 12.82 0.38
N ILE A 366 0.53 13.22 0.88
CA ILE A 366 -0.52 12.32 1.37
C ILE A 366 -1.60 12.13 0.29
N LEU A 367 -1.94 10.88 -0.10
CA LEU A 367 -3.15 10.63 -0.91
C LEU A 367 -4.37 10.87 -0.08
N SER A 368 -5.40 11.41 -0.71
CA SER A 368 -6.75 11.12 -0.30
C SER A 368 -7.74 11.33 -1.43
N THR A 369 -9.01 11.07 -1.12
CA THR A 369 -10.18 11.27 -1.96
C THR A 369 -10.37 12.73 -2.35
N GLY A 370 -10.86 12.98 -3.56
CA GLY A 370 -11.31 14.31 -3.99
C GLY A 370 -12.69 14.28 -4.68
N THR A 371 -13.10 15.42 -5.23
CA THR A 371 -14.50 15.71 -5.58
C THR A 371 -14.90 15.37 -7.02
N SER A 372 -13.97 15.47 -7.98
CA SER A 372 -14.33 15.49 -9.42
C SER A 372 -15.07 14.27 -9.94
N ASN A 373 -14.87 13.09 -9.35
CA ASN A 373 -15.66 11.89 -9.62
C ASN A 373 -15.54 10.88 -8.47
N PRO A 374 -16.45 9.88 -8.36
CA PRO A 374 -16.44 8.89 -7.28
C PRO A 374 -15.18 8.01 -7.13
N SER A 375 -14.23 8.06 -8.07
CA SER A 375 -12.98 7.28 -8.06
C SER A 375 -11.72 8.16 -8.06
N PHE A 376 -11.83 9.44 -7.73
CA PHE A 376 -10.71 10.38 -7.80
C PHE A 376 -9.93 10.54 -6.48
N TYR A 377 -8.60 10.59 -6.58
CA TYR A 377 -7.69 10.79 -5.46
C TYR A 377 -6.45 11.62 -5.85
N TYR A 378 -5.86 12.39 -4.93
CA TYR A 378 -4.64 13.19 -5.16
C TYR A 378 -3.70 13.32 -3.94
N TYR A 379 -2.42 13.64 -4.16
CA TYR A 379 -1.42 14.11 -3.17
C TYR A 379 -1.79 15.53 -2.77
N SER A 380 -2.01 15.76 -1.49
CA SER A 380 -1.88 17.10 -0.89
C SER A 380 -0.69 17.12 0.09
N SER A 381 -0.19 18.31 0.38
CA SER A 381 0.84 18.56 1.40
C SER A 381 0.41 19.75 2.26
N GLY A 382 0.55 19.63 3.58
CA GLY A 382 0.24 20.68 4.54
C GLY A 382 0.09 20.12 5.96
N THR A 383 0.16 20.99 6.97
CA THR A 383 -0.30 20.63 8.34
C THR A 383 -1.74 20.15 8.32
N SER A 384 -2.53 20.68 7.39
CA SER A 384 -3.89 20.25 7.04
C SER A 384 -4.03 18.78 6.65
N MET A 385 -2.94 18.08 6.31
CA MET A 385 -2.89 16.64 6.06
C MET A 385 -2.27 15.85 7.24
N ALA A 386 -1.40 16.48 8.03
CA ALA A 386 -0.89 15.89 9.27
C ALA A 386 -1.97 15.79 10.36
N ALA A 387 -2.80 16.83 10.52
CA ALA A 387 -3.93 16.83 11.46
C ALA A 387 -4.91 15.65 11.27
N PRO A 388 -5.39 15.31 10.05
CA PRO A 388 -6.29 14.16 9.86
C PRO A 388 -5.57 12.81 9.93
N ASN A 389 -4.26 12.77 9.65
CA ASN A 389 -3.44 11.59 9.93
C ASN A 389 -3.40 11.33 11.45
N VAL A 390 -3.12 12.34 12.27
CA VAL A 390 -3.19 12.24 13.75
C VAL A 390 -4.61 11.91 14.22
N THR A 391 -5.62 12.68 13.81
CA THR A 391 -7.01 12.55 14.28
C THR A 391 -7.57 11.15 14.04
N GLY A 392 -7.42 10.62 12.82
CA GLY A 392 -7.89 9.29 12.48
C GLY A 392 -7.17 8.17 13.25
N SER A 393 -5.91 8.39 13.63
CA SER A 393 -5.14 7.44 14.43
C SER A 393 -5.50 7.49 15.91
N LEU A 394 -5.62 8.69 16.50
CA LEU A 394 -6.08 8.86 17.88
C LEU A 394 -7.52 8.34 18.10
N TYR A 395 -8.35 8.32 17.05
CA TYR A 395 -9.65 7.66 17.06
C TYR A 395 -9.55 6.14 17.35
N LEU A 396 -8.48 5.48 16.89
CA LEU A 396 -8.20 4.07 17.21
C LEU A 396 -7.75 3.90 18.67
N LEU A 397 -7.08 4.89 19.27
CA LEU A 397 -6.75 4.82 20.70
C LEU A 397 -8.02 4.89 21.56
N GLN A 398 -9.02 5.70 21.17
CA GLN A 398 -10.34 5.67 21.82
C GLN A 398 -11.08 4.35 21.57
N GLU A 399 -10.95 3.73 20.38
CA GLU A 399 -11.46 2.38 20.12
C GLU A 399 -10.86 1.36 21.11
N TYR A 400 -9.54 1.36 21.25
CA TYR A 400 -8.83 0.38 22.08
C TYR A 400 -9.01 0.62 23.58
N TYR A 401 -8.98 1.87 24.03
CA TYR A 401 -9.21 2.19 25.43
C TYR A 401 -10.62 1.80 25.87
N ALA A 402 -11.64 2.01 25.02
CA ALA A 402 -13.00 1.55 25.27
C ALA A 402 -13.12 0.02 25.31
N GLN A 403 -12.43 -0.70 24.41
CA GLN A 403 -12.35 -2.17 24.48
C GLN A 403 -11.72 -2.67 25.79
N LYS A 404 -10.72 -1.96 26.35
CA LYS A 404 -10.04 -2.34 27.60
C LYS A 404 -10.75 -1.89 28.88
N ASN A 405 -11.48 -0.78 28.84
CA ASN A 405 -12.10 -0.15 30.02
C ASN A 405 -13.64 -0.19 29.98
N GLY A 406 -14.22 -1.25 29.42
CA GLY A 406 -15.65 -1.56 29.54
C GLY A 406 -16.58 -0.58 28.81
N GLY A 407 -16.10 0.04 27.73
CA GLY A 407 -16.83 1.06 26.96
C GLY A 407 -16.61 2.50 27.43
N ALA A 408 -15.79 2.75 28.47
CA ALA A 408 -15.38 4.09 28.85
C ALA A 408 -14.35 4.67 27.86
N PHE A 409 -14.45 5.97 27.58
CA PHE A 409 -13.48 6.71 26.76
C PHE A 409 -12.50 7.49 27.64
N MET A 410 -11.35 7.84 27.06
CA MET A 410 -10.42 8.81 27.66
C MET A 410 -10.98 10.23 27.54
N ARG A 411 -10.77 11.07 28.57
CA ARG A 411 -10.93 12.53 28.45
C ARG A 411 -10.01 13.11 27.37
N ALA A 412 -10.34 14.30 26.89
CA ALA A 412 -9.54 15.05 25.92
C ALA A 412 -8.10 15.27 26.42
N ALA A 413 -7.96 15.69 27.69
CA ALA A 413 -6.65 15.81 28.36
C ALA A 413 -5.89 14.48 28.39
N THR A 414 -6.55 13.37 28.74
CA THR A 414 -5.94 12.04 28.80
C THR A 414 -5.45 11.57 27.43
N LEU A 415 -6.22 11.82 26.36
CA LEU A 415 -5.84 11.46 24.99
C LEU A 415 -4.71 12.35 24.44
N LYS A 416 -4.77 13.67 24.65
CA LYS A 416 -3.68 14.61 24.33
C LYS A 416 -2.41 14.24 25.10
N GLY A 417 -2.54 14.09 26.41
CA GLY A 417 -1.45 13.72 27.30
C GLY A 417 -0.79 12.40 26.90
N LEU A 418 -1.57 11.38 26.53
CA LEU A 418 -1.03 10.11 26.06
C LEU A 418 -0.26 10.26 24.74
N ALA A 419 -0.84 10.99 23.78
CA ALA A 419 -0.22 11.23 22.48
C ALA A 419 1.11 11.99 22.57
N CYS A 420 1.21 12.95 23.50
CA CYS A 420 2.45 13.67 23.80
C CYS A 420 3.43 12.85 24.66
N HIS A 421 2.95 12.14 25.68
CA HIS A 421 3.78 11.33 26.59
C HIS A 421 4.49 10.19 25.87
N THR A 422 3.84 9.56 24.89
CA THR A 422 4.44 8.49 24.08
C THR A 422 4.83 8.94 22.67
N ALA A 423 5.09 10.23 22.46
CA ALA A 423 5.57 10.71 21.17
C ALA A 423 7.01 10.24 20.91
N PHE A 424 7.32 9.92 19.66
CA PHE A 424 8.69 9.65 19.24
C PHE A 424 9.43 10.99 19.11
N ASP A 425 10.26 11.27 20.11
CA ASP A 425 11.12 12.46 20.25
C ASP A 425 11.89 12.77 18.95
N ALA A 426 11.93 14.04 18.56
CA ALA A 426 12.38 14.48 17.23
C ALA A 426 13.17 15.79 17.31
N GLY A 427 14.24 15.91 16.53
CA GLY A 427 15.11 17.09 16.57
C GLY A 427 16.04 17.11 17.78
N ASN A 428 15.71 17.93 18.78
CA ASN A 428 16.44 17.99 20.05
C ASN A 428 16.09 16.78 20.95
N VAL A 429 16.52 16.81 22.22
CA VAL A 429 16.09 15.84 23.25
C VAL A 429 15.05 16.53 24.13
N GLY A 430 13.85 15.96 24.19
CA GLY A 430 12.72 16.57 24.89
C GLY A 430 12.02 17.63 24.04
N PRO A 431 10.95 18.25 24.57
CA PRO A 431 10.07 19.08 23.77
C PRO A 431 10.79 20.29 23.15
N ASP A 432 10.46 20.62 21.90
CA ASP A 432 10.89 21.87 21.26
C ASP A 432 9.75 22.54 20.46
N TYR A 433 9.98 23.79 20.05
CA TYR A 433 8.96 24.58 19.34
C TYR A 433 8.83 24.25 17.84
N VAL A 434 9.57 23.25 17.33
CA VAL A 434 9.52 22.78 15.94
C VAL A 434 8.66 21.51 15.84
N TYR A 435 8.92 20.53 16.71
CA TYR A 435 8.30 19.21 16.71
C TYR A 435 7.25 19.02 17.83
N GLY A 436 7.17 19.96 18.78
CA GLY A 436 6.38 19.79 19.99
C GLY A 436 7.00 18.74 20.89
N TRP A 437 6.17 17.81 21.37
CA TRP A 437 6.62 16.61 22.09
C TRP A 437 7.17 15.51 21.16
N GLY A 438 7.08 15.67 19.84
CA GLY A 438 7.60 14.72 18.85
C GLY A 438 6.55 14.18 17.87
N LEU A 439 6.90 13.12 17.14
CA LEU A 439 6.04 12.45 16.17
C LEU A 439 5.08 11.46 16.86
N LEU A 440 3.80 11.44 16.49
CA LEU A 440 2.84 10.48 17.04
C LEU A 440 3.30 9.02 16.86
N ASP A 441 3.58 8.31 17.96
CA ASP A 441 3.79 6.86 17.96
C ASP A 441 2.55 6.12 18.52
N MET A 442 1.73 5.61 17.59
CA MET A 442 0.58 4.77 17.91
C MET A 442 0.92 3.43 18.55
N LYS A 443 2.12 2.88 18.30
CA LYS A 443 2.58 1.63 18.89
C LYS A 443 2.88 1.83 20.37
N ALA A 444 3.62 2.88 20.72
CA ALA A 444 3.91 3.24 22.10
C ALA A 444 2.65 3.61 22.88
N ALA A 445 1.76 4.43 22.30
CA ALA A 445 0.49 4.81 22.91
C ALA A 445 -0.42 3.60 23.19
N ALA A 446 -0.57 2.69 22.22
CA ALA A 446 -1.37 1.47 22.39
C ALA A 446 -0.73 0.47 23.36
N GLN A 447 0.61 0.39 23.42
CA GLN A 447 1.30 -0.42 24.42
C GLN A 447 1.06 0.14 25.83
N ALA A 448 1.14 1.46 26.03
CA ALA A 448 0.83 2.11 27.30
C ALA A 448 -0.62 1.90 27.76
N ILE A 449 -1.60 1.81 26.85
CA ILE A 449 -2.98 1.40 27.18
C ILE A 449 -3.04 -0.09 27.57
N THR A 450 -2.23 -0.94 26.94
CA THR A 450 -2.18 -2.39 27.19
C THR A 450 -1.62 -2.74 28.56
N ASP A 451 -0.56 -2.04 28.98
CA ASP A 451 0.17 -2.27 30.24
C ASP A 451 -0.42 -1.52 31.45
N SER A 452 -1.49 -0.75 31.23
CA SER A 452 -2.05 0.16 32.23
C SER A 452 -2.51 -0.56 33.49
N LYS A 453 -2.19 0.03 34.65
CA LYS A 453 -2.37 -0.47 36.03
C LYS A 453 -1.29 -1.48 36.47
N PHE A 454 -0.31 -1.81 35.62
CA PHE A 454 0.78 -2.73 35.94
C PHE A 454 2.18 -2.20 35.57
N LYS A 455 2.49 -2.03 34.26
CA LYS A 455 3.78 -1.49 33.79
C LYS A 455 3.67 -0.05 33.25
N SER A 456 2.46 0.45 33.14
CA SER A 456 2.14 1.86 32.93
C SER A 456 0.97 2.29 33.82
N LEU A 457 0.77 3.59 33.95
CA LEU A 457 -0.44 4.19 34.52
C LEU A 457 -1.08 5.13 33.49
N ILE A 458 -2.40 5.09 33.43
CA ILE A 458 -3.25 6.09 32.74
C ILE A 458 -4.44 6.34 33.67
N ASN A 459 -4.25 7.22 34.65
CA ASN A 459 -5.25 7.57 35.66
C ASN A 459 -5.90 8.91 35.31
N GLU A 460 -7.20 9.05 35.57
CA GLU A 460 -7.88 10.34 35.52
C GLU A 460 -8.32 10.74 36.93
N GLU A 461 -7.64 11.74 37.51
CA GLU A 461 -7.82 12.17 38.90
C GLU A 461 -8.33 13.63 38.97
N VAL A 462 -8.56 14.12 40.19
CA VAL A 462 -9.02 15.48 40.47
C VAL A 462 -8.26 16.01 41.68
N LEU A 463 -7.68 17.20 41.54
CA LEU A 463 -6.94 17.91 42.58
C LEU A 463 -7.80 19.04 43.14
N ALA A 464 -8.08 19.03 44.44
CA ALA A 464 -8.85 20.07 45.12
C ALA A 464 -8.00 21.26 45.59
N GLN A 465 -8.63 22.40 45.89
CA GLN A 465 -7.94 23.56 46.46
C GLN A 465 -7.16 23.20 47.73
N GLY A 466 -5.86 23.52 47.75
CA GLY A 466 -4.94 23.18 48.84
C GLY A 466 -4.52 21.70 48.94
N GLN A 467 -4.93 20.83 48.02
CA GLN A 467 -4.56 19.41 48.03
C GLN A 467 -3.17 19.16 47.44
N THR A 468 -2.37 18.36 48.14
CA THR A 468 -1.23 17.61 47.57
C THR A 468 -1.66 16.17 47.31
N ARG A 469 -1.28 15.60 46.17
CA ARG A 469 -1.47 14.18 45.85
C ARG A 469 -0.11 13.51 45.70
N THR A 470 0.14 12.43 46.42
CA THR A 470 1.37 11.62 46.28
C THR A 470 1.05 10.21 45.80
N LEU A 471 1.99 9.61 45.07
CA LEU A 471 1.94 8.22 44.60
C LEU A 471 3.36 7.65 44.53
N GLU A 472 3.61 6.49 45.14
CA GLU A 472 4.84 5.73 44.88
C GLU A 472 4.69 4.88 43.61
N VAL A 473 5.72 4.89 42.76
CA VAL A 473 5.92 3.94 41.68
C VAL A 473 7.30 3.29 41.80
N THR A 474 7.46 2.06 41.32
CA THR A 474 8.76 1.39 41.24
C THR A 474 9.19 1.36 39.78
N ALA A 475 10.38 1.87 39.46
CA ALA A 475 10.92 1.81 38.10
C ALA A 475 11.17 0.35 37.69
N SER A 476 10.79 -0.03 36.48
CA SER A 476 11.01 -1.39 35.95
C SER A 476 12.32 -1.54 35.17
N GLY A 477 12.95 -0.44 34.77
CA GLY A 477 14.10 -0.46 33.87
C GLY A 477 13.75 -0.80 32.41
N VAL A 478 12.46 -0.96 32.09
CA VAL A 478 11.97 -1.12 30.71
C VAL A 478 11.92 0.27 30.05
N GLY A 479 13.09 0.80 29.68
CA GLY A 479 13.24 2.17 29.22
C GLY A 479 13.29 3.21 30.36
N PRO A 480 13.16 4.51 30.03
CA PRO A 480 13.20 5.60 31.01
C PRO A 480 11.96 5.59 31.92
N LEU A 481 12.10 6.12 33.14
CA LEU A 481 10.92 6.45 33.96
C LEU A 481 10.40 7.82 33.52
N GLU A 482 9.34 7.80 32.74
CA GLU A 482 8.64 9.01 32.28
C GLU A 482 7.31 9.14 33.03
N VAL A 483 7.01 10.35 33.51
CA VAL A 483 5.77 10.66 34.22
C VAL A 483 5.25 12.02 33.74
N SER A 484 4.02 12.04 33.24
CA SER A 484 3.34 13.26 32.79
C SER A 484 2.06 13.52 33.57
N ILE A 485 1.77 14.80 33.80
CA ILE A 485 0.41 15.29 34.03
C ILE A 485 -0.07 16.12 32.83
N SER A 486 -1.37 16.07 32.57
CA SER A 486 -2.01 16.92 31.55
C SER A 486 -3.45 17.25 31.96
N TRP A 487 -3.92 18.45 31.65
CA TRP A 487 -5.26 18.89 32.05
C TRP A 487 -5.93 19.80 31.03
N THR A 488 -7.26 19.76 31.03
CA THR A 488 -8.10 20.73 30.34
C THR A 488 -8.23 21.95 31.26
N ASP A 489 -7.42 22.97 31.00
CA ASP A 489 -7.32 24.18 31.81
C ASP A 489 -8.49 25.13 31.52
N PRO A 490 -9.02 25.91 32.48
CA PRO A 490 -10.07 26.87 32.18
C PRO A 490 -9.63 27.94 31.18
N GLU A 491 -10.57 28.58 30.50
CA GLU A 491 -10.28 29.61 29.51
C GLU A 491 -9.54 30.80 30.13
N GLY A 492 -8.48 31.24 29.45
CA GLY A 492 -7.56 32.30 29.90
C GLY A 492 -8.02 33.69 29.49
N THR A 493 -7.31 34.72 29.97
CA THR A 493 -7.60 36.11 29.59
C THR A 493 -6.99 36.42 28.20
N PRO A 494 -7.80 36.84 27.20
CA PRO A 494 -7.29 37.27 25.90
C PRO A 494 -6.21 38.34 26.01
N THR A 495 -5.23 38.31 25.11
CA THR A 495 -4.34 39.46 24.89
C THR A 495 -5.14 40.59 24.21
N ALA A 496 -4.75 41.85 24.43
CA ALA A 496 -5.34 42.97 23.70
C ALA A 496 -4.77 43.06 22.28
N ASP A 497 -5.63 43.33 21.30
CA ASP A 497 -5.27 43.36 19.88
C ASP A 497 -4.09 44.30 19.58
N GLY A 498 -3.18 43.86 18.70
CA GLY A 498 -2.00 44.62 18.31
C GLY A 498 -0.84 44.61 19.32
N VAL A 499 -0.89 43.78 20.36
CA VAL A 499 0.25 43.48 21.24
C VAL A 499 0.97 42.22 20.74
N ILE A 500 2.28 42.31 20.53
CA ILE A 500 3.16 41.24 20.04
C ILE A 500 4.02 40.73 21.21
N ASN A 501 4.28 39.42 21.26
CA ASN A 501 5.20 38.73 22.17
C ASN A 501 4.88 38.93 23.67
N ASN A 502 3.59 38.86 24.05
CA ASN A 502 3.14 39.04 25.43
C ASN A 502 3.34 37.78 26.30
N ARG A 503 4.50 37.72 26.97
CA ARG A 503 4.92 36.69 27.94
C ARG A 503 4.05 36.53 29.22
N THR A 504 2.84 37.10 29.27
CA THR A 504 1.89 36.90 30.38
C THR A 504 1.19 35.54 30.22
N PRO A 505 1.41 34.54 31.11
CA PRO A 505 0.86 33.20 30.96
C PRO A 505 -0.65 33.17 30.72
N LYS A 506 -1.09 32.30 29.81
CA LYS A 506 -2.52 32.01 29.58
C LYS A 506 -3.03 30.87 30.43
N LEU A 507 -2.14 30.13 31.11
CA LEU A 507 -2.46 29.12 32.11
C LEU A 507 -3.25 29.75 33.27
N VAL A 508 -4.29 29.07 33.75
CA VAL A 508 -5.18 29.56 34.82
C VAL A 508 -5.05 28.71 36.08
N ASN A 509 -5.12 27.39 35.93
CA ASN A 509 -4.84 26.45 37.01
C ASN A 509 -3.43 25.89 36.81
N ASP A 510 -2.45 26.49 37.47
CA ASP A 510 -1.06 26.05 37.51
C ASP A 510 -0.94 24.79 38.38
N LEU A 511 -0.74 23.62 37.75
CA LEU A 511 -0.55 22.32 38.39
C LEU A 511 0.91 21.89 38.22
N ASP A 512 1.50 21.45 39.32
CA ASP A 512 2.90 21.00 39.43
C ASP A 512 2.99 19.49 39.57
N ILE A 513 3.81 18.82 38.75
CA ILE A 513 4.38 17.51 39.06
C ILE A 513 5.85 17.66 39.50
N ARG A 514 6.26 16.90 40.52
CA ARG A 514 7.67 16.62 40.83
C ARG A 514 7.81 15.13 41.14
N VAL A 515 8.95 14.54 40.78
CA VAL A 515 9.26 13.13 41.10
C VAL A 515 10.50 13.10 41.99
N SER A 516 10.53 12.28 43.04
CA SER A 516 11.72 12.15 43.90
C SER A 516 12.07 10.71 44.22
N ASP A 517 13.36 10.39 44.22
CA ASP A 517 13.92 9.09 44.60
C ASP A 517 14.33 9.02 46.09
N GLY A 518 13.97 10.06 46.87
CA GLY A 518 14.35 10.24 48.27
C GLY A 518 15.65 11.02 48.50
N GLN A 519 16.42 11.33 47.45
CA GLN A 519 17.66 12.13 47.54
C GLN A 519 17.63 13.30 46.56
N THR A 520 17.23 13.04 45.32
CA THR A 520 17.04 13.99 44.23
C THR A 520 15.56 14.30 44.06
N THR A 521 15.23 15.52 43.63
CA THR A 521 13.90 15.86 43.11
C THR A 521 14.06 16.28 41.66
N TYR A 522 13.35 15.58 40.78
CA TYR A 522 13.32 15.79 39.35
C TYR A 522 12.13 16.70 39.01
N SER A 523 12.42 17.75 38.27
CA SER A 523 11.45 18.76 37.80
C SER A 523 11.12 18.55 36.32
N PRO A 524 9.94 18.98 35.86
CA PRO A 524 9.51 18.77 34.48
C PRO A 524 10.28 19.61 33.46
N TRP A 525 10.12 19.27 32.19
CA TRP A 525 10.70 20.03 31.07
C TRP A 525 10.12 21.45 30.95
N VAL A 526 11.00 22.39 30.64
CA VAL A 526 10.71 23.81 30.35
C VAL A 526 11.56 24.30 29.18
N LEU A 527 10.98 25.20 28.38
CA LEU A 527 11.64 25.90 27.27
C LEU A 527 11.80 27.40 27.55
N THR A 528 12.71 28.02 26.80
CA THR A 528 13.00 29.47 26.86
C THR A 528 12.41 30.16 25.63
N PRO A 529 11.24 30.82 25.71
CA PRO A 529 10.60 31.39 24.52
C PRO A 529 11.39 32.53 23.88
N ASP A 530 12.21 33.25 24.66
CA ASP A 530 13.08 34.33 24.17
C ASP A 530 14.39 33.83 23.52
N ASN A 531 14.59 32.51 23.47
CA ASN A 531 15.64 31.83 22.72
C ASN A 531 15.10 30.48 22.20
N PRO A 532 14.16 30.49 21.24
CA PRO A 532 13.31 29.33 20.95
C PRO A 532 14.03 28.18 20.24
N SER A 533 15.27 28.37 19.80
CA SER A 533 16.15 27.31 19.30
C SER A 533 17.00 26.62 20.39
N ALA A 534 16.88 27.01 21.66
CA ALA A 534 17.55 26.34 22.76
C ALA A 534 16.89 24.98 23.07
N ALA A 535 17.71 23.96 23.37
CA ALA A 535 17.21 22.68 23.85
C ALA A 535 16.49 22.80 25.20
N ALA A 536 15.56 21.87 25.46
CA ALA A 536 14.82 21.80 26.72
C ALA A 536 15.74 21.69 27.95
N THR A 537 15.29 22.27 29.06
CA THR A 537 15.91 22.14 30.38
C THR A 537 14.85 21.74 31.39
N THR A 538 15.21 21.38 32.63
CA THR A 538 14.23 21.06 33.67
C THR A 538 14.03 22.20 34.65
N GLY A 539 12.80 22.44 35.10
CA GLY A 539 12.45 23.60 35.90
C GLY A 539 11.00 23.60 36.41
N ASP A 540 10.56 24.75 36.90
CA ASP A 540 9.17 25.00 37.28
C ASP A 540 8.42 25.47 36.02
N ASN A 541 7.49 24.68 35.48
CA ASN A 541 6.66 25.13 34.37
C ASN A 541 5.51 25.99 34.93
N ILE A 542 5.25 27.12 34.27
CA ILE A 542 4.24 28.12 34.66
C ILE A 542 3.36 28.50 33.45
N ARG A 543 3.38 27.68 32.40
CA ARG A 543 2.82 27.97 31.08
C ARG A 543 1.99 26.83 30.53
N ASP A 544 2.56 25.63 30.46
CA ASP A 544 1.96 24.52 29.73
C ASP A 544 0.94 23.76 30.60
N ASN A 545 -0.20 23.38 30.01
CA ASN A 545 -1.18 22.48 30.64
C ASN A 545 -0.84 20.99 30.44
N ILE A 546 0.45 20.72 30.21
CA ILE A 546 1.09 19.41 30.17
C ILE A 546 2.52 19.56 30.71
N GLU A 547 2.83 18.80 31.75
CA GLU A 547 4.19 18.68 32.29
C GLU A 547 4.66 17.22 32.14
N GLN A 548 5.92 17.01 31.77
CA GLN A 548 6.58 15.70 31.77
C GLN A 548 7.90 15.78 32.55
N VAL A 549 8.09 14.85 33.48
CA VAL A 549 9.39 14.52 34.08
C VAL A 549 9.91 13.26 33.40
N ASN A 550 11.10 13.34 32.80
CA ASN A 550 11.81 12.19 32.21
C ASN A 550 13.05 11.88 33.06
N ILE A 551 13.17 10.62 33.51
CA ILE A 551 14.33 10.10 34.24
C ILE A 551 14.93 8.96 33.39
N ALA A 552 15.86 9.32 32.50
CA ALA A 552 16.50 8.40 31.58
C ALA A 552 17.22 7.25 32.28
N ASP A 553 18.06 7.57 33.27
CA ASP A 553 18.82 6.60 34.07
C ASP A 553 18.05 6.17 35.34
N ALA A 554 16.78 5.82 35.19
CA ALA A 554 15.95 5.36 36.31
C ALA A 554 16.46 4.02 36.85
N ILE A 555 16.76 3.97 38.15
CA ILE A 555 17.35 2.78 38.80
C ILE A 555 16.26 1.70 38.93
N PRO A 556 16.39 0.54 38.27
CA PRO A 556 15.38 -0.53 38.31
C PRO A 556 15.15 -1.01 39.75
N GLY A 557 13.89 -1.28 40.09
CA GLY A 557 13.49 -1.65 41.45
C GLY A 557 13.55 -0.50 42.48
N LYS A 558 14.11 0.67 42.15
CA LYS A 558 14.05 1.83 43.04
C LYS A 558 12.64 2.42 43.04
N LYS A 559 12.18 2.85 44.21
CA LYS A 559 10.95 3.60 44.38
C LYS A 559 11.17 5.07 44.04
N TYR A 560 10.20 5.65 43.34
CA TYR A 560 10.09 7.07 43.05
C TYR A 560 8.73 7.57 43.55
N THR A 561 8.72 8.66 44.31
CA THR A 561 7.50 9.32 44.77
C THR A 561 7.13 10.42 43.78
N ILE A 562 6.04 10.22 43.05
CA ILE A 562 5.36 11.25 42.27
C ILE A 562 4.59 12.12 43.26
N THR A 563 4.78 13.43 43.20
CA THR A 563 4.05 14.45 43.96
C THR A 563 3.39 15.42 43.00
N ILE A 564 2.11 15.69 43.22
CA ILE A 564 1.30 16.60 42.41
C ILE A 564 0.69 17.66 43.32
N THR A 565 0.89 18.93 42.96
CA THR A 565 0.42 20.12 43.68
C THR A 565 -0.14 21.15 42.70
N HIS A 566 -0.54 22.33 43.20
CA HIS A 566 -0.92 23.46 42.37
C HIS A 566 -0.55 24.78 43.04
N LYS A 567 -0.44 25.84 42.24
CA LYS A 567 -0.15 27.20 42.71
C LYS A 567 -1.44 28.04 42.72
N GLY A 568 -1.56 28.94 43.70
CA GLY A 568 -2.64 29.94 43.74
C GLY A 568 -4.03 29.39 44.12
N THR A 569 -5.04 29.69 43.30
CA THR A 569 -6.45 29.32 43.54
C THR A 569 -7.07 28.75 42.28
N LEU A 570 -7.47 27.48 42.33
CA LEU A 570 -8.12 26.79 41.23
C LEU A 570 -9.47 27.43 40.93
N LYS A 571 -9.71 27.85 39.69
CA LYS A 571 -10.89 28.64 39.25
C LYS A 571 -12.23 28.03 39.69
N SER A 572 -12.31 26.70 39.70
CA SER A 572 -13.52 25.92 40.04
C SER A 572 -13.41 25.23 41.41
N GLY A 573 -12.46 25.62 42.26
CA GLY A 573 -12.13 24.96 43.54
C GLY A 573 -11.46 23.58 43.41
N SER A 574 -11.34 23.07 42.18
CA SER A 574 -10.62 21.85 41.83
C SER A 574 -10.23 21.86 40.34
N GLN A 575 -9.28 21.01 39.95
CA GLN A 575 -8.90 20.76 38.56
C GLN A 575 -8.86 19.25 38.28
N ALA A 576 -9.44 18.84 37.16
CA ALA A 576 -9.35 17.47 36.66
C ALA A 576 -8.08 17.29 35.81
N TYR A 577 -7.33 16.21 36.03
CA TYR A 577 -6.09 15.95 35.31
C TYR A 577 -5.91 14.45 35.00
N ALA A 578 -5.14 14.17 33.96
CA ALA A 578 -4.64 12.83 33.66
C ALA A 578 -3.22 12.68 34.22
N LEU A 579 -2.94 11.58 34.91
CA LEU A 579 -1.60 11.13 35.30
C LEU A 579 -1.22 9.93 34.44
N ILE A 580 -0.13 10.07 33.70
CA ILE A 580 0.38 9.05 32.78
C ILE A 580 1.82 8.73 33.18
N ALA A 581 2.15 7.44 33.27
CA ALA A 581 3.51 7.00 33.60
C ALA A 581 3.89 5.73 32.84
N THR A 582 5.15 5.67 32.40
CA THR A 582 5.78 4.51 31.75
C THR A 582 7.15 4.24 32.39
N GLY A 583 7.81 3.12 32.05
CA GLY A 583 9.03 2.68 32.74
C GLY A 583 8.82 2.25 34.19
N ILE A 584 7.57 1.96 34.59
CA ILE A 584 7.20 1.52 35.95
C ILE A 584 6.85 0.02 35.99
N GLY A 585 6.51 -0.48 37.18
CA GLY A 585 6.04 -1.85 37.40
C GLY A 585 7.13 -2.83 37.83
N GLY A 586 8.31 -2.33 38.24
CA GLY A 586 9.39 -3.17 38.76
C GLY A 586 9.15 -3.64 40.21
N SER A 587 9.91 -4.65 40.64
CA SER A 587 9.95 -5.09 42.03
C SER A 587 11.18 -4.52 42.74
N PRO A 588 11.07 -4.04 44.00
CA PRO A 588 12.24 -3.62 44.76
C PRO A 588 13.17 -4.78 45.08
N TYR A 589 14.43 -4.66 44.66
CA TYR A 589 15.47 -5.64 44.97
C TYR A 589 15.65 -5.83 46.48
N CYS A 590 15.96 -7.07 46.86
CA CYS A 590 16.25 -7.43 48.24
C CYS A 590 17.44 -6.64 48.81
N ALA A 591 17.42 -6.38 50.13
CA ALA A 591 18.60 -5.87 50.82
C ALA A 591 19.70 -6.95 50.91
N SER A 592 20.97 -6.53 50.85
CA SER A 592 22.14 -7.39 51.08
C SER A 592 23.23 -6.59 51.79
N ALA A 593 23.69 -7.06 52.96
CA ALA A 593 24.70 -6.38 53.75
C ALA A 593 25.41 -7.31 54.75
N PRO A 594 26.68 -7.03 55.10
CA PRO A 594 27.33 -7.67 56.23
C PRO A 594 26.83 -7.10 57.56
N LEU A 595 26.87 -7.91 58.62
CA LEU A 595 26.68 -7.48 60.01
C LEU A 595 27.84 -6.63 60.54
N SER A 596 28.99 -6.63 59.85
CA SER A 596 30.14 -5.79 60.15
C SER A 596 30.95 -5.47 58.88
N SER A 597 31.23 -4.20 58.61
CA SER A 597 32.09 -3.74 57.51
C SER A 597 33.59 -3.90 57.82
N ALA A 598 33.96 -4.92 58.58
CA ALA A 598 35.33 -5.14 59.02
C ALA A 598 36.13 -5.99 58.01
N ASP A 599 37.44 -5.77 58.03
CA ASP A 599 38.48 -6.62 57.46
C ASP A 599 38.49 -6.73 55.92
N SER A 600 37.48 -7.32 55.28
CA SER A 600 37.49 -7.64 53.84
C SER A 600 36.69 -6.68 52.96
N LYS A 601 37.23 -6.38 51.77
CA LYS A 601 36.64 -5.44 50.79
C LYS A 601 36.93 -5.78 49.34
N ILE A 602 36.22 -5.14 48.42
CA ILE A 602 36.54 -5.05 46.99
C ILE A 602 37.40 -3.80 46.76
N ASN A 603 38.56 -3.97 46.12
CA ASN A 603 39.46 -2.86 45.76
C ASN A 603 39.15 -2.28 44.38
N ASN A 604 38.78 -3.12 43.41
CA ASN A 604 38.47 -2.72 42.05
C ASN A 604 37.54 -3.73 41.36
N PHE A 605 36.65 -3.26 40.48
CA PHE A 605 35.83 -4.07 39.58
C PHE A 605 35.91 -3.52 38.14
N THR A 606 36.03 -4.42 37.16
CA THR A 606 35.94 -4.10 35.74
C THR A 606 34.96 -5.03 35.01
N LEU A 607 34.08 -4.46 34.18
CA LEU A 607 33.20 -5.18 33.25
C LEU A 607 32.81 -4.25 32.10
N ALA A 608 33.04 -4.68 30.85
CA ALA A 608 32.78 -3.87 29.65
C ALA A 608 33.38 -2.45 29.75
N ASN A 609 32.53 -1.41 29.84
CA ASN A 609 32.92 0.00 29.99
C ASN A 609 33.16 0.45 31.44
N ILE A 610 32.83 -0.38 32.46
CA ILE A 610 33.09 -0.07 33.87
C ILE A 610 34.54 -0.42 34.25
N ASN A 611 35.21 0.52 34.91
CA ASN A 611 36.42 0.27 35.71
C ASN A 611 36.36 1.10 37.00
N LYS A 612 35.84 0.49 38.06
CA LYS A 612 35.54 1.13 39.34
C LYS A 612 36.53 0.71 40.42
N THR A 613 37.39 1.64 40.84
CA THR A 613 38.24 1.49 42.03
C THR A 613 37.52 2.02 43.28
N ALA A 614 37.64 1.29 44.39
CA ALA A 614 37.05 1.64 45.68
C ALA A 614 37.89 2.69 46.43
N THR A 615 37.24 3.50 47.27
CA THR A 615 37.89 4.42 48.21
C THR A 615 38.65 3.67 49.32
N ALA A 616 39.49 4.37 50.08
CA ALA A 616 40.19 3.79 51.24
C ALA A 616 39.22 3.38 52.37
N GLY A 617 39.62 2.44 53.22
CA GLY A 617 38.75 1.80 54.22
C GLY A 617 37.91 0.65 53.66
N CYS A 618 37.07 0.04 54.50
CA CYS A 618 36.01 -0.90 54.11
C CYS A 618 34.63 -0.28 54.33
N THR A 619 33.64 -0.73 53.58
CA THR A 619 32.22 -0.35 53.65
C THR A 619 31.37 -1.62 53.71
N SER A 620 30.16 -1.53 54.27
CA SER A 620 29.21 -2.65 54.30
C SER A 620 28.50 -2.81 52.95
N TYR A 621 28.09 -1.69 52.37
CA TYR A 621 27.41 -1.59 51.09
C TYR A 621 27.95 -0.36 50.34
N THR A 622 28.19 -0.50 49.04
CA THR A 622 28.65 0.58 48.17
C THR A 622 27.73 0.66 46.95
N ASP A 623 26.90 1.70 46.89
CA ASP A 623 26.07 2.00 45.70
C ASP A 623 26.96 2.55 44.58
N ASN A 624 26.90 1.91 43.41
CA ASN A 624 27.54 2.37 42.18
C ASN A 624 26.53 2.31 41.00
N THR A 625 25.23 2.42 41.28
CA THR A 625 24.18 2.41 40.24
C THR A 625 24.25 3.61 39.28
N ASN A 626 25.07 4.62 39.60
CA ASN A 626 25.49 5.66 38.65
C ASN A 626 26.51 5.20 37.59
N LEU A 627 26.89 3.91 37.58
CA LEU A 627 27.76 3.28 36.59
C LEU A 627 27.02 2.10 35.93
N THR A 628 26.74 2.26 34.63
CA THR A 628 26.00 1.29 33.83
C THR A 628 26.93 0.52 32.88
N ALA A 629 26.94 -0.80 32.97
CA ALA A 629 27.65 -1.67 32.03
C ALA A 629 26.80 -1.94 30.78
N GLN A 630 27.31 -1.59 29.60
CA GLN A 630 26.61 -1.78 28.34
C GLN A 630 26.95 -3.16 27.74
N LEU A 631 25.98 -4.08 27.75
CA LEU A 631 26.16 -5.48 27.38
C LEU A 631 25.20 -5.88 26.26
N GLU A 632 25.73 -6.37 25.14
CA GLU A 632 24.95 -6.89 24.00
C GLU A 632 24.43 -8.31 24.30
N VAL A 633 23.17 -8.57 23.92
CA VAL A 633 22.53 -9.89 24.07
C VAL A 633 23.35 -11.00 23.42
N GLY A 634 23.49 -12.14 24.10
CA GLY A 634 24.21 -13.33 23.61
C GLY A 634 25.73 -13.19 23.54
N LYS A 635 26.29 -11.99 23.79
CA LYS A 635 27.73 -11.72 23.76
C LYS A 635 28.40 -12.09 25.09
N THR A 636 29.71 -12.31 25.06
CA THR A 636 30.50 -12.66 26.24
C THR A 636 31.52 -11.56 26.54
N TYR A 637 31.57 -11.11 27.79
CA TYR A 637 32.42 -10.01 28.26
C TYR A 637 33.38 -10.47 29.37
N PRO A 638 34.67 -10.09 29.32
CA PRO A 638 35.59 -10.36 30.41
C PRO A 638 35.28 -9.45 31.62
N PHE A 639 35.47 -9.99 32.81
CA PHE A 639 35.41 -9.23 34.07
C PHE A 639 36.65 -9.46 34.93
N SER A 640 36.89 -8.54 35.87
CA SER A 640 37.90 -8.68 36.92
C SER A 640 37.40 -8.02 38.20
N ILE A 641 37.56 -8.70 39.34
CA ILE A 641 37.35 -8.16 40.69
C ILE A 641 38.66 -8.32 41.44
N THR A 642 39.26 -7.23 41.91
CA THR A 642 40.39 -7.31 42.85
C THR A 642 39.88 -7.22 44.27
N LEU A 643 40.04 -8.28 45.04
CA LEU A 643 39.70 -8.35 46.47
C LEU A 643 40.88 -7.86 47.32
N GLY A 644 40.57 -7.27 48.48
CA GLY A 644 41.56 -6.71 49.39
C GLY A 644 41.19 -6.86 50.86
N THR A 645 41.86 -6.07 51.69
CA THR A 645 41.59 -5.92 53.13
C THR A 645 41.84 -4.47 53.56
N CYS A 646 41.14 -4.02 54.60
CA CYS A 646 41.42 -2.78 55.33
C CYS A 646 41.81 -3.03 56.81
N GLY A 647 41.94 -4.29 57.24
CA GLY A 647 42.12 -4.68 58.63
C GLY A 647 42.80 -6.04 58.75
N GLY A 648 42.12 -7.00 59.40
CA GLY A 648 42.53 -8.39 59.40
C GLY A 648 42.49 -9.03 58.01
N ASN A 649 43.19 -10.15 57.84
CA ASN A 649 43.20 -10.91 56.60
C ASN A 649 42.63 -12.31 56.83
N PHE A 650 41.44 -12.56 56.28
CA PHE A 650 40.72 -13.81 56.38
C PHE A 650 40.41 -14.40 55.00
N ASN A 651 39.98 -15.66 55.00
CA ASN A 651 39.48 -16.35 53.81
C ASN A 651 38.12 -15.77 53.40
N LYS A 652 37.97 -15.48 52.10
CA LYS A 652 36.78 -14.84 51.54
C LYS A 652 36.48 -15.33 50.13
N ILE A 653 35.21 -15.22 49.75
CA ILE A 653 34.69 -15.56 48.43
C ILE A 653 33.85 -14.39 47.93
N ALA A 654 33.91 -14.10 46.63
CA ALA A 654 33.04 -13.15 45.95
C ALA A 654 32.11 -13.87 44.97
N LYS A 655 30.87 -13.37 44.83
CA LYS A 655 29.93 -13.74 43.77
C LYS A 655 29.46 -12.52 43.00
N ILE A 656 29.10 -12.73 41.74
CA ILE A 656 28.39 -11.75 40.90
C ILE A 656 27.02 -12.34 40.53
N PHE A 657 25.99 -11.50 40.63
CA PHE A 657 24.62 -11.79 40.23
C PHE A 657 24.14 -10.70 39.26
N ILE A 658 23.35 -11.06 38.24
CA ILE A 658 22.74 -10.12 37.29
C ILE A 658 21.31 -10.59 37.00
N ASP A 659 20.31 -9.78 37.34
CA ASP A 659 18.91 -10.06 36.99
C ASP A 659 18.75 -9.87 35.47
N TRP A 660 18.80 -10.96 34.71
CA TRP A 660 18.79 -10.91 33.25
C TRP A 660 17.40 -10.68 32.67
N ASN A 661 16.36 -10.95 33.47
CA ASN A 661 14.97 -10.91 33.02
C ASN A 661 14.21 -9.65 33.51
N GLY A 662 14.80 -8.88 34.41
CA GLY A 662 14.33 -7.58 34.89
C GLY A 662 13.16 -7.66 35.86
N ASN A 663 13.01 -8.76 36.61
CA ASN A 663 11.86 -8.97 37.50
C ASN A 663 12.03 -8.35 38.90
N GLY A 664 13.25 -7.96 39.29
CA GLY A 664 13.62 -7.42 40.59
C GLY A 664 14.08 -8.48 41.62
N VAL A 665 14.28 -9.72 41.19
CA VAL A 665 14.69 -10.87 42.01
C VAL A 665 15.79 -11.63 41.28
N PHE A 666 16.93 -11.83 41.96
CA PHE A 666 18.03 -12.63 41.42
C PHE A 666 17.70 -14.13 41.49
N ASP A 667 17.32 -14.70 40.36
CA ASP A 667 16.94 -16.11 40.22
C ASP A 667 18.15 -17.06 40.31
N THR A 668 17.89 -18.37 40.50
CA THR A 668 18.98 -19.35 40.74
C THR A 668 19.96 -19.51 39.57
N ASN A 669 19.52 -19.24 38.34
CA ASN A 669 20.32 -19.20 37.12
C ASN A 669 21.05 -17.86 36.88
N GLU A 670 20.93 -16.90 37.80
CA GLU A 670 21.43 -15.53 37.63
C GLU A 670 22.69 -15.23 38.45
N THR A 671 23.24 -16.27 39.11
CA THR A 671 24.61 -16.25 39.65
C THR A 671 25.61 -16.41 38.50
N VAL A 672 26.12 -15.30 37.95
CA VAL A 672 26.98 -15.31 36.75
C VAL A 672 28.45 -15.62 37.05
N ALA A 673 28.91 -15.43 38.29
CA ALA A 673 30.29 -15.75 38.68
C ALA A 673 30.41 -16.09 40.17
N THR A 674 31.41 -16.90 40.53
CA THR A 674 31.79 -17.23 41.92
C THR A 674 33.31 -17.47 41.98
N SER A 675 33.99 -16.84 42.93
CA SER A 675 35.44 -17.02 43.12
C SER A 675 35.77 -18.34 43.83
N THR A 676 37.03 -18.77 43.73
CA THR A 676 37.61 -19.67 44.73
C THR A 676 37.77 -18.96 46.08
N VAL A 677 38.12 -19.72 47.13
CA VAL A 677 38.55 -19.13 48.40
C VAL A 677 39.83 -18.33 48.17
N ILE A 678 39.77 -17.03 48.44
CA ILE A 678 40.90 -16.10 48.34
C ILE A 678 41.36 -15.72 49.75
N ASN A 679 42.67 -15.66 49.95
CA ASN A 679 43.32 -15.11 51.14
C ASN A 679 44.27 -13.99 50.70
N GLY A 680 44.39 -12.92 51.48
CA GLY A 680 45.19 -11.75 51.14
C GLY A 680 44.49 -10.78 50.20
N THR A 681 45.27 -10.17 49.31
CA THR A 681 44.81 -9.28 48.24
C THR A 681 45.12 -9.96 46.90
N ALA A 682 44.10 -10.24 46.11
CA ALA A 682 44.22 -10.99 44.85
C ALA A 682 43.06 -10.67 43.89
N SER A 683 43.26 -10.89 42.59
CA SER A 683 42.23 -10.69 41.57
C SER A 683 41.54 -12.00 41.19
N PHE A 684 40.22 -11.93 41.07
CA PHE A 684 39.33 -12.95 40.53
C PHE A 684 38.78 -12.44 39.19
N SER A 685 39.09 -13.12 38.10
CA SER A 685 38.66 -12.75 36.75
C SER A 685 38.05 -13.94 36.01
N GLY A 686 37.28 -13.64 34.98
CA GLY A 686 36.57 -14.63 34.17
C GLY A 686 35.78 -13.94 33.06
N ASN A 687 34.76 -14.64 32.57
CA ASN A 687 33.86 -14.13 31.52
C ASN A 687 32.41 -14.25 31.99
N ILE A 688 31.58 -13.25 31.66
CA ILE A 688 30.12 -13.27 31.80
C ILE A 688 29.53 -13.38 30.39
N ALA A 689 28.71 -14.39 30.17
CA ALA A 689 27.91 -14.52 28.94
C ALA A 689 26.50 -13.95 29.20
N VAL A 690 26.06 -13.05 28.33
CA VAL A 690 24.71 -12.46 28.38
C VAL A 690 23.73 -13.48 27.78
N PRO A 691 22.65 -13.89 28.49
CA PRO A 691 21.67 -14.82 27.93
C PRO A 691 20.94 -14.24 26.71
N ILE A 692 20.61 -15.09 25.74
CA ILE A 692 19.76 -14.70 24.58
C ILE A 692 18.32 -14.34 24.97
N SER A 693 17.92 -14.64 26.20
CA SER A 693 16.63 -14.28 26.80
C SER A 693 16.64 -12.94 27.54
N ALA A 694 17.79 -12.24 27.61
CA ALA A 694 17.86 -10.92 28.24
C ALA A 694 17.10 -9.89 27.40
N LEU A 695 16.32 -9.04 28.07
CA LEU A 695 15.37 -8.14 27.40
C LEU A 695 16.08 -6.93 26.78
N ILE A 696 16.16 -6.90 25.44
CA ILE A 696 16.76 -5.81 24.66
C ILE A 696 16.09 -4.48 25.00
N GLY A 697 16.90 -3.47 25.34
CA GLY A 697 16.47 -2.13 25.73
C GLY A 697 16.30 -1.95 27.23
N ASN A 698 16.25 -3.03 28.03
CA ASN A 698 16.13 -2.91 29.48
C ASN A 698 17.46 -2.50 30.14
N THR A 699 17.32 -1.73 31.22
CA THR A 699 18.35 -1.61 32.26
C THR A 699 17.96 -2.50 33.45
N THR A 700 18.95 -3.14 34.08
CA THR A 700 18.77 -4.08 35.20
C THR A 700 19.92 -3.96 36.21
N LEU A 701 19.86 -4.69 37.33
CA LEU A 701 20.84 -4.62 38.42
C LEU A 701 21.89 -5.73 38.34
N LEU A 702 23.16 -5.35 38.51
CA LEU A 702 24.29 -6.24 38.81
C LEU A 702 24.67 -6.06 40.28
N ARG A 703 24.76 -7.16 41.02
CA ARG A 703 25.18 -7.19 42.42
C ARG A 703 26.43 -8.04 42.60
N ILE A 704 27.42 -7.51 43.32
CA ILE A 704 28.62 -8.23 43.76
C ILE A 704 28.52 -8.40 45.28
N VAL A 705 28.61 -9.63 45.79
CA VAL A 705 28.65 -9.92 47.23
C VAL A 705 29.96 -10.59 47.58
N LEU A 706 30.77 -9.91 48.40
CA LEU A 706 31.98 -10.44 49.04
C LEU A 706 31.65 -10.81 50.48
N SER A 707 31.95 -12.04 50.89
CA SER A 707 31.79 -12.50 52.28
C SER A 707 33.04 -13.23 52.78
N GLU A 708 33.38 -13.04 54.06
CA GLU A 708 34.39 -13.84 54.76
C GLU A 708 33.83 -15.23 55.07
N THR A 709 34.16 -16.20 54.21
CA THR A 709 33.68 -17.59 54.28
C THR A 709 34.62 -18.53 53.52
N ASN A 710 34.56 -19.82 53.85
CA ASN A 710 35.16 -20.90 53.05
C ASN A 710 34.12 -21.64 52.19
N ASP A 711 32.83 -21.34 52.37
CA ASP A 711 31.71 -22.05 51.74
C ASP A 711 30.93 -21.10 50.82
N ALA A 712 31.06 -21.30 49.51
CA ALA A 712 30.38 -20.50 48.50
C ALA A 712 28.85 -20.64 48.54
N SER A 713 28.29 -21.69 49.14
CA SER A 713 26.83 -21.84 49.28
C SER A 713 26.23 -20.80 50.23
N THR A 714 27.02 -20.30 51.20
CA THR A 714 26.60 -19.27 52.16
C THR A 714 26.47 -17.86 51.56
N ILE A 715 26.92 -17.64 50.32
CA ILE A 715 26.79 -16.34 49.64
C ILE A 715 25.55 -16.33 48.75
N THR A 716 24.55 -15.57 49.17
CA THR A 716 23.29 -15.27 48.47
C THR A 716 23.28 -13.81 48.00
N PRO A 717 22.48 -13.45 46.98
CA PRO A 717 22.32 -12.06 46.54
C PRO A 717 21.51 -11.20 47.53
N CYS A 718 20.89 -11.83 48.53
CA CYS A 718 19.96 -11.24 49.49
C CYS A 718 20.31 -11.66 50.92
N GLY A 719 20.00 -10.80 51.90
CA GLY A 719 20.09 -11.10 53.33
C GLY A 719 21.40 -10.64 53.99
N ASN A 720 21.60 -11.11 55.23
CA ASN A 720 22.72 -10.70 56.08
C ASN A 720 23.79 -11.79 56.19
N TYR A 721 25.06 -11.40 56.12
CA TYR A 721 26.22 -12.28 56.31
C TYR A 721 27.22 -11.67 57.31
N ALA A 722 28.26 -12.39 57.72
CA ALA A 722 29.07 -11.98 58.89
C ALA A 722 29.91 -10.70 58.64
N LYS A 723 30.75 -10.72 57.61
CA LYS A 723 31.70 -9.65 57.24
C LYS A 723 31.96 -9.64 55.75
N GLY A 724 32.32 -8.48 55.20
CA GLY A 724 32.67 -8.29 53.79
C GLY A 724 32.06 -7.00 53.25
N GLU A 725 31.62 -7.03 51.98
CA GLU A 725 31.07 -5.86 51.27
C GLU A 725 30.08 -6.30 50.17
N THR A 726 28.97 -5.58 50.00
CA THR A 726 28.10 -5.67 48.81
C THR A 726 28.31 -4.43 47.93
N GLN A 727 28.36 -4.61 46.60
CA GLN A 727 28.39 -3.52 45.64
C GLN A 727 27.35 -3.73 44.53
N ASP A 728 26.57 -2.69 44.25
CA ASP A 728 25.53 -2.71 43.22
C ASP A 728 25.89 -1.75 42.07
N TYR A 729 25.58 -2.16 40.83
CA TYR A 729 25.87 -1.47 39.57
C TYR A 729 24.68 -1.68 38.61
N LEU A 730 24.54 -0.86 37.56
CA LEU A 730 23.54 -1.10 36.51
C LEU A 730 24.12 -1.87 35.32
N VAL A 731 23.25 -2.57 34.60
CA VAL A 731 23.54 -3.26 33.34
C VAL A 731 22.47 -2.84 32.32
N GLN A 732 22.88 -2.31 31.17
CA GLN A 732 21.99 -2.00 30.04
C GLN A 732 22.14 -3.08 28.96
N ILE A 733 21.03 -3.71 28.59
CA ILE A 733 20.96 -4.80 27.63
C ILE A 733 20.75 -4.24 26.23
N LEU A 734 21.77 -4.31 25.37
CA LEU A 734 21.76 -3.76 24.01
C LEU A 734 21.42 -4.82 22.96
N LYS A 735 20.79 -4.40 21.84
CA LYS A 735 20.67 -5.28 20.65
C LYS A 735 22.06 -5.52 20.06
N PRO A 736 22.38 -6.74 19.57
CA PRO A 736 23.73 -7.06 19.10
C PRO A 736 24.25 -6.08 18.03
N SER A 737 25.56 -5.82 18.03
CA SER A 737 26.20 -5.04 16.96
C SER A 737 25.99 -5.69 15.58
N VAL A 738 26.13 -7.02 15.55
CA VAL A 738 26.03 -7.87 14.36
C VAL A 738 25.00 -8.94 14.67
N ASP A 739 23.93 -8.98 13.88
CA ASP A 739 22.85 -9.96 13.93
C ASP A 739 22.20 -9.98 12.55
N ALA A 740 22.24 -11.12 11.87
CA ALA A 740 21.99 -11.23 10.44
C ALA A 740 21.06 -12.41 10.16
N GLY A 741 19.77 -12.14 10.01
CA GLY A 741 18.74 -13.16 9.84
C GLY A 741 18.38 -13.46 8.39
N ALA A 742 17.56 -14.49 8.20
CA ALA A 742 16.88 -14.79 6.94
C ALA A 742 15.36 -14.78 7.16
N THR A 743 14.61 -13.99 6.40
CA THR A 743 13.18 -13.71 6.69
C THR A 743 12.19 -14.40 5.76
N ALA A 744 12.58 -14.76 4.53
CA ALA A 744 11.71 -15.44 3.57
C ALA A 744 12.47 -16.25 2.50
N ILE A 745 11.86 -17.30 1.97
CA ILE A 745 12.22 -17.86 0.66
C ILE A 745 11.37 -17.14 -0.39
N VAL A 746 12.01 -16.48 -1.35
CA VAL A 746 11.38 -15.48 -2.25
C VAL A 746 11.55 -15.87 -3.72
N ASN A 747 11.40 -17.16 -3.98
CA ASN A 747 11.75 -17.79 -5.26
C ASN A 747 10.79 -17.49 -6.42
N SER A 748 9.58 -17.03 -6.11
CA SER A 748 8.60 -16.49 -7.06
C SER A 748 7.67 -15.51 -6.30
N LEU A 749 7.08 -14.55 -7.02
CA LEU A 749 5.96 -13.74 -6.52
C LEU A 749 4.59 -14.38 -6.82
N GLU A 750 4.58 -15.46 -7.61
CA GLU A 750 3.40 -16.18 -8.09
C GLU A 750 3.19 -17.52 -7.32
N GLY A 751 3.97 -17.78 -6.25
CA GLY A 751 4.05 -19.05 -5.51
C GLY A 751 4.78 -20.16 -6.29
N VAL A 752 4.42 -20.33 -7.55
CA VAL A 752 4.81 -21.47 -8.39
C VAL A 752 5.91 -21.09 -9.39
N THR A 753 6.85 -22.02 -9.65
CA THR A 753 7.85 -21.93 -10.74
C THR A 753 7.67 -23.03 -11.78
N CYS A 754 8.13 -22.77 -13.00
CA CYS A 754 7.96 -23.65 -14.16
C CYS A 754 9.28 -23.98 -14.87
N ALA A 755 10.40 -23.43 -14.40
CA ALA A 755 11.72 -23.72 -14.95
C ALA A 755 12.21 -25.10 -14.48
N SER A 756 12.79 -25.88 -15.40
CA SER A 756 13.38 -27.21 -15.14
C SER A 756 14.65 -27.19 -14.27
N SER A 757 15.20 -26.01 -14.01
CA SER A 757 16.36 -25.81 -13.13
C SER A 757 16.32 -24.42 -12.50
N VAL A 758 16.37 -24.35 -11.17
CA VAL A 758 16.04 -23.16 -10.37
C VAL A 758 17.18 -22.84 -9.39
N ALA A 759 17.53 -21.57 -9.27
CA ALA A 759 18.42 -21.06 -8.22
C ALA A 759 17.59 -20.68 -6.98
N VAL A 760 18.11 -20.93 -5.77
CA VAL A 760 17.44 -20.49 -4.53
C VAL A 760 17.53 -18.96 -4.40
N LYS A 761 16.44 -18.34 -3.94
CA LYS A 761 16.39 -16.92 -3.57
C LYS A 761 15.84 -16.77 -2.15
N VAL A 762 16.58 -16.08 -1.31
CA VAL A 762 16.29 -15.90 0.13
C VAL A 762 16.36 -14.41 0.47
N ARG A 763 15.42 -13.93 1.29
CA ARG A 763 15.52 -12.61 1.88
C ARG A 763 16.38 -12.64 3.14
N LEU A 764 17.38 -11.78 3.16
CA LEU A 764 18.24 -11.51 4.30
C LEU A 764 17.76 -10.25 5.01
N LYS A 765 17.95 -10.15 6.33
CA LYS A 765 17.73 -8.93 7.11
C LYS A 765 18.89 -8.70 8.09
N ASN A 766 19.31 -7.45 8.23
CA ASN A 766 20.13 -7.03 9.38
C ASN A 766 19.22 -6.74 10.57
N PHE A 767 19.31 -7.53 11.63
CA PHE A 767 18.65 -7.25 12.92
C PHE A 767 19.59 -6.52 13.89
N GLY A 768 20.89 -6.47 13.59
CA GLY A 768 21.92 -5.80 14.39
C GLY A 768 21.88 -4.27 14.33
N SER A 769 22.69 -3.63 15.18
CA SER A 769 22.79 -2.17 15.31
C SER A 769 23.89 -1.53 14.46
N THR A 770 24.70 -2.32 13.74
CA THR A 770 25.73 -1.83 12.80
C THR A 770 25.53 -2.39 11.40
N THR A 771 26.02 -1.69 10.38
CA THR A 771 25.97 -2.14 8.98
C THR A 771 26.77 -3.44 8.79
N ILE A 772 26.10 -4.50 8.35
CA ILE A 772 26.72 -5.81 8.12
C ILE A 772 27.10 -6.01 6.65
N THR A 773 28.15 -6.79 6.39
CA THR A 773 28.62 -7.13 5.04
C THR A 773 29.13 -8.57 4.97
N ASN A 774 29.33 -9.09 3.75
CA ASN A 774 29.96 -10.40 3.53
C ASN A 774 29.25 -11.56 4.28
N ILE A 775 27.91 -11.53 4.26
CA ILE A 775 27.04 -12.46 4.98
C ILE A 775 27.15 -13.86 4.36
N PRO A 776 27.67 -14.89 5.06
CA PRO A 776 27.71 -16.25 4.54
C PRO A 776 26.31 -16.86 4.63
N VAL A 777 25.80 -17.40 3.52
CA VAL A 777 24.45 -17.96 3.41
C VAL A 777 24.53 -19.38 2.86
N THR A 778 23.88 -20.32 3.53
CA THR A 778 23.66 -21.68 3.03
C THR A 778 22.19 -21.90 2.68
N ALA A 779 21.92 -22.84 1.77
CA ALA A 779 20.57 -23.27 1.45
C ALA A 779 20.50 -24.77 1.22
N ARG A 780 19.65 -25.46 1.98
CA ARG A 780 19.38 -26.89 1.90
C ARG A 780 18.03 -27.11 1.23
N VAL A 781 18.05 -27.54 -0.03
CA VAL A 781 16.88 -27.89 -0.83
C VAL A 781 16.58 -29.39 -0.66
N THR A 782 15.36 -29.74 -0.31
CA THR A 782 14.87 -31.13 -0.17
C THR A 782 13.77 -31.38 -1.19
N ALA A 783 13.94 -32.37 -2.05
CA ALA A 783 12.92 -32.82 -3.01
C ALA A 783 11.89 -33.77 -2.36
N PRO A 784 10.69 -33.98 -2.96
CA PRO A 784 9.66 -34.87 -2.38
C PRO A 784 10.08 -36.32 -2.14
N ASN A 785 11.13 -36.79 -2.81
CA ASN A 785 11.71 -38.13 -2.63
C ASN A 785 12.83 -38.17 -1.56
N GLY A 786 13.02 -37.09 -0.80
CA GLY A 786 14.06 -36.97 0.22
C GLY A 786 15.47 -36.65 -0.31
N ALA A 787 15.66 -36.51 -1.62
CA ALA A 787 16.96 -36.10 -2.18
C ALA A 787 17.30 -34.66 -1.79
N VAL A 788 18.57 -34.41 -1.44
CA VAL A 788 19.03 -33.12 -0.92
C VAL A 788 20.04 -32.48 -1.89
N THR A 789 19.89 -31.19 -2.15
CA THR A 789 20.89 -30.33 -2.81
C THR A 789 21.25 -29.18 -1.86
N ASN A 790 22.55 -28.94 -1.65
CA ASN A 790 23.03 -27.87 -0.77
C ASN A 790 23.77 -26.80 -1.57
N PHE A 791 23.55 -25.54 -1.21
CA PHE A 791 24.29 -24.38 -1.68
C PHE A 791 24.96 -23.67 -0.50
N SER A 792 26.09 -23.00 -0.76
CA SER A 792 26.85 -22.23 0.23
C SER A 792 27.59 -21.13 -0.50
N GLU A 793 27.16 -19.88 -0.32
CA GLU A 793 27.69 -18.70 -1.01
C GLU A 793 27.71 -17.51 -0.03
N THR A 794 28.34 -16.39 -0.40
CA THR A 794 28.43 -15.19 0.45
C THR A 794 27.77 -14.01 -0.23
N TYR A 795 26.80 -13.37 0.43
CA TYR A 795 26.28 -12.09 0.02
C TYR A 795 27.31 -10.99 0.33
N THR A 796 27.91 -10.43 -0.71
CA THR A 796 29.01 -9.45 -0.63
C THR A 796 28.57 -7.98 -0.60
N GLY A 797 27.26 -7.73 -0.50
CA GLY A 797 26.72 -6.38 -0.33
C GLY A 797 26.76 -5.89 1.12
N THR A 798 26.06 -4.79 1.36
CA THR A 798 25.89 -4.10 2.65
C THR A 798 24.42 -4.14 3.05
N LEU A 799 24.11 -4.41 4.32
CA LEU A 799 22.78 -4.18 4.90
C LEU A 799 22.92 -3.23 6.09
N ASP A 800 22.32 -2.06 6.02
CA ASP A 800 22.23 -1.13 7.15
C ASP A 800 21.27 -1.67 8.24
N PRO A 801 21.27 -1.13 9.47
CA PRO A 801 20.40 -1.61 10.54
C PRO A 801 18.93 -1.68 10.12
N ASP A 802 18.28 -2.81 10.44
CA ASP A 802 16.89 -3.12 10.11
C ASP A 802 16.55 -3.28 8.60
N GLU A 803 17.53 -3.20 7.70
CA GLU A 803 17.38 -3.35 6.25
C GLU A 803 17.18 -4.81 5.78
N GLU A 804 16.35 -5.00 4.74
CA GLU A 804 16.18 -6.26 4.00
C GLU A 804 16.69 -6.22 2.55
N GLU A 805 17.12 -7.38 2.04
CA GLU A 805 17.60 -7.63 0.67
C GLU A 805 17.31 -9.07 0.20
N ASP A 806 17.05 -9.29 -1.10
CA ASP A 806 16.85 -10.61 -1.67
C ASP A 806 18.15 -11.19 -2.30
N PHE A 807 18.88 -12.03 -1.56
CA PHE A 807 20.02 -12.77 -2.08
C PHE A 807 19.59 -13.93 -3.00
N THR A 808 20.25 -14.07 -4.15
CA THR A 808 20.04 -15.19 -5.10
C THR A 808 21.33 -15.99 -5.23
N PHE A 809 21.27 -17.30 -4.99
CA PHE A 809 22.41 -18.20 -5.19
C PHE A 809 22.75 -18.33 -6.68
N SER A 810 24.03 -18.46 -7.01
CA SER A 810 24.51 -18.75 -8.37
C SER A 810 24.21 -20.19 -8.80
N GLY A 811 24.27 -21.12 -7.85
CA GLY A 811 23.95 -22.54 -8.07
C GLY A 811 22.47 -22.80 -8.34
N LYS A 812 22.19 -23.85 -9.13
CA LYS A 812 20.82 -24.31 -9.45
C LYS A 812 20.62 -25.78 -9.11
N PHE A 813 19.40 -26.14 -8.72
CA PHE A 813 18.94 -27.53 -8.61
C PHE A 813 17.92 -27.83 -9.71
N ASN A 814 17.84 -29.10 -10.12
CA ASN A 814 16.87 -29.52 -11.14
C ASN A 814 15.51 -29.84 -10.51
N THR A 815 14.45 -29.32 -11.14
CA THR A 815 13.07 -29.45 -10.68
C THR A 815 12.35 -30.58 -11.40
N ARG A 816 11.19 -30.97 -10.88
CA ARG A 816 10.22 -31.87 -11.51
C ARG A 816 8.85 -31.18 -11.55
N PRO A 817 8.10 -31.22 -12.67
CA PRO A 817 6.72 -30.74 -12.72
C PRO A 817 5.81 -31.39 -11.66
N GLY A 818 4.95 -30.59 -11.03
CA GLY A 818 4.04 -31.03 -9.97
C GLY A 818 4.80 -31.57 -8.75
N SER A 819 5.76 -30.81 -8.22
CA SER A 819 6.60 -31.25 -7.10
C SER A 819 7.10 -30.09 -6.27
N ASP A 820 6.95 -30.19 -4.94
CA ASP A 820 7.28 -29.11 -4.02
C ASP A 820 8.62 -29.37 -3.33
N TYR A 821 9.48 -28.36 -3.30
CA TYR A 821 10.82 -28.48 -2.74
C TYR A 821 10.92 -27.67 -1.45
N THR A 822 11.11 -28.33 -0.31
CA THR A 822 11.35 -27.65 0.98
C THR A 822 12.75 -27.05 0.97
N VAL A 823 12.87 -25.74 1.14
CA VAL A 823 14.14 -25.02 1.18
C VAL A 823 14.31 -24.38 2.54
N THR A 824 15.33 -24.83 3.27
CA THR A 824 15.82 -24.16 4.48
C THR A 824 17.05 -23.33 4.10
N ALA A 825 17.00 -22.01 4.27
CA ALA A 825 18.16 -21.13 4.11
C ALA A 825 18.66 -20.68 5.48
N THR A 826 19.98 -20.48 5.62
CA THR A 826 20.61 -20.13 6.90
C THR A 826 21.76 -19.14 6.72
N THR A 827 21.74 -18.02 7.42
CA THR A 827 22.86 -17.07 7.55
C THR A 827 23.84 -17.51 8.65
N ASN A 828 25.13 -17.30 8.44
CA ASN A 828 26.19 -17.77 9.34
C ASN A 828 27.26 -16.69 9.53
N VAL A 829 26.89 -15.52 10.04
CA VAL A 829 27.82 -14.37 10.19
C VAL A 829 28.71 -14.55 11.43
N PRO A 830 30.04 -14.44 11.31
CA PRO A 830 30.93 -14.49 12.47
C PRO A 830 30.66 -13.33 13.45
N GLY A 831 30.38 -13.66 14.71
CA GLY A 831 30.07 -12.69 15.76
C GLY A 831 28.57 -12.38 15.93
N ASP A 832 27.71 -12.97 15.10
CA ASP A 832 26.26 -13.02 15.31
C ASP A 832 25.93 -13.97 16.49
N PRO A 833 25.24 -13.50 17.55
CA PRO A 833 24.91 -14.31 18.70
C PRO A 833 23.45 -14.84 18.71
N LEU A 834 22.58 -14.43 17.77
CA LEU A 834 21.13 -14.64 17.84
C LEU A 834 20.58 -15.64 16.79
N SER A 835 21.21 -16.83 16.77
CA SER A 835 20.92 -18.00 15.89
C SER A 835 19.45 -18.39 15.64
N SER A 836 18.49 -17.86 16.41
CA SER A 836 17.05 -18.07 16.26
C SER A 836 16.42 -17.38 15.04
N ASN A 837 16.99 -16.27 14.54
CA ASN A 837 16.48 -15.57 13.35
C ASN A 837 17.27 -15.92 12.06
N ASN A 838 18.40 -16.61 12.20
CA ASN A 838 19.32 -16.92 11.12
C ASN A 838 18.76 -17.85 10.04
N SER A 839 17.65 -18.57 10.31
CA SER A 839 17.14 -19.56 9.36
C SER A 839 15.65 -19.45 9.11
N VAL A 840 15.30 -19.43 7.83
CA VAL A 840 13.93 -19.54 7.32
C VAL A 840 13.77 -20.83 6.53
N THR A 841 12.59 -21.45 6.63
CA THR A 841 12.19 -22.55 5.75
C THR A 841 10.94 -22.16 4.97
N GLY A 842 10.94 -22.41 3.68
CA GLY A 842 9.79 -22.21 2.78
C GLY A 842 9.75 -23.27 1.68
N THR A 843 8.79 -23.14 0.77
CA THR A 843 8.61 -24.04 -0.38
C THR A 843 9.01 -23.36 -1.69
N ILE A 844 9.51 -24.16 -2.63
CA ILE A 844 9.52 -23.85 -4.06
C ILE A 844 8.58 -24.85 -4.72
N GLU A 845 7.37 -24.40 -5.01
CA GLU A 845 6.34 -25.20 -5.67
C GLU A 845 6.61 -25.22 -7.19
N VAL A 846 6.68 -26.39 -7.80
CA VAL A 846 6.95 -26.53 -9.24
C VAL A 846 5.67 -26.96 -9.94
N GLY A 847 5.16 -26.08 -10.80
CA GLY A 847 3.85 -26.25 -11.41
C GLY A 847 3.76 -27.42 -12.38
N THR A 848 2.53 -27.88 -12.60
CA THR A 848 2.23 -28.86 -13.65
C THR A 848 1.93 -28.11 -14.96
N PRO A 849 2.67 -28.37 -16.06
CA PRO A 849 2.34 -27.86 -17.37
C PRO A 849 0.90 -28.23 -17.80
N PRO A 850 0.09 -27.27 -18.26
CA PRO A 850 -1.27 -27.52 -18.69
C PRO A 850 -1.34 -28.26 -20.02
N SER A 851 -2.41 -29.02 -20.22
CA SER A 851 -2.72 -29.71 -21.47
C SER A 851 -3.83 -28.99 -22.24
N VAL A 852 -3.62 -28.75 -23.53
CA VAL A 852 -4.67 -28.25 -24.44
C VAL A 852 -5.76 -29.31 -24.59
N ASP A 853 -7.04 -28.93 -24.42
CA ASP A 853 -8.15 -29.83 -24.73
C ASP A 853 -8.32 -29.96 -26.25
N GLY A 854 -7.66 -30.95 -26.83
CA GLY A 854 -7.73 -31.27 -28.25
C GLY A 854 -9.13 -31.67 -28.75
N SER A 855 -10.08 -32.01 -27.87
CA SER A 855 -11.46 -32.32 -28.26
C SER A 855 -12.32 -31.07 -28.53
N ASN A 856 -11.88 -29.92 -28.02
CA ASN A 856 -12.59 -28.65 -28.07
C ASN A 856 -11.89 -27.61 -28.99
N LEU A 857 -10.85 -28.02 -29.74
CA LEU A 857 -10.20 -27.17 -30.73
C LEU A 857 -11.01 -27.10 -32.03
N GLN A 858 -11.38 -25.90 -32.45
CA GLN A 858 -12.07 -25.64 -33.71
C GLN A 858 -11.41 -24.49 -34.48
N ALA A 859 -11.51 -24.54 -35.81
CA ALA A 859 -10.98 -23.52 -36.69
C ALA A 859 -11.86 -23.43 -37.94
N TYR A 860 -12.31 -22.24 -38.32
CA TYR A 860 -13.19 -22.01 -39.47
C TYR A 860 -12.68 -20.84 -40.32
N TYR A 861 -13.02 -20.83 -41.62
CA TYR A 861 -12.80 -19.66 -42.49
C TYR A 861 -14.09 -18.89 -42.68
N CYS A 862 -14.11 -17.64 -42.22
CA CYS A 862 -15.24 -16.73 -42.25
C CYS A 862 -15.27 -15.97 -43.59
N ILE A 863 -16.20 -16.32 -44.49
CA ILE A 863 -16.27 -15.71 -45.83
C ILE A 863 -16.70 -14.24 -45.80
N ASN A 864 -17.41 -13.82 -44.75
CA ASN A 864 -17.90 -12.45 -44.55
C ASN A 864 -16.80 -11.49 -44.09
N THR A 865 -15.90 -11.91 -43.20
CA THR A 865 -14.76 -11.10 -42.71
C THR A 865 -13.44 -11.37 -43.44
N LYS A 866 -13.37 -12.45 -44.24
CA LYS A 866 -12.16 -12.95 -44.93
C LYS A 866 -11.02 -13.33 -43.98
N SER A 867 -11.37 -13.81 -42.79
CA SER A 867 -10.44 -14.22 -41.73
C SER A 867 -10.74 -15.64 -41.26
N TYR A 868 -9.81 -16.25 -40.53
CA TYR A 868 -10.03 -17.47 -39.78
C TYR A 868 -10.51 -17.14 -38.36
N GLU A 869 -11.44 -17.92 -37.84
CA GLU A 869 -11.85 -17.90 -36.43
C GLU A 869 -11.38 -19.19 -35.78
N LEU A 870 -10.63 -19.07 -34.68
CA LEU A 870 -10.06 -20.19 -33.93
C LEU A 870 -10.65 -20.19 -32.52
N SER A 871 -11.10 -21.34 -32.04
CA SER A 871 -11.60 -21.50 -30.66
C SER A 871 -11.07 -22.78 -30.03
N GLY A 872 -10.93 -22.77 -28.71
CA GLY A 872 -10.30 -23.81 -27.92
C GLY A 872 -10.40 -23.56 -26.42
N GLY A 873 -9.88 -24.49 -25.62
CA GLY A 873 -9.89 -24.38 -24.16
C GLY A 873 -8.86 -25.28 -23.47
N GLY A 874 -8.80 -25.11 -22.14
CA GLY A 874 -7.90 -25.80 -21.24
C GLY A 874 -7.48 -24.88 -20.09
N ASP A 875 -6.54 -25.32 -19.26
CA ASP A 875 -6.10 -24.59 -18.07
C ASP A 875 -5.04 -23.53 -18.42
N GLY A 876 -5.48 -22.28 -18.62
CA GLY A 876 -4.60 -21.14 -18.90
C GLY A 876 -4.95 -20.34 -20.16
N GLN A 877 -4.10 -19.39 -20.52
CA GLN A 877 -4.27 -18.52 -21.68
C GLN A 877 -3.85 -19.23 -22.97
N ILE A 878 -4.78 -19.39 -23.93
CA ILE A 878 -4.51 -20.04 -25.22
C ILE A 878 -3.82 -19.08 -26.22
N PHE A 879 -2.78 -19.56 -26.90
CA PHE A 879 -2.04 -18.87 -27.96
C PHE A 879 -2.04 -19.69 -29.25
N TRP A 880 -2.22 -19.01 -30.39
CA TRP A 880 -2.41 -19.62 -31.71
C TRP A 880 -1.22 -19.40 -32.62
N TYR A 881 -0.74 -20.46 -33.27
CA TYR A 881 0.53 -20.50 -34.00
C TYR A 881 0.36 -21.05 -35.43
N ALA A 882 1.22 -20.59 -36.35
CA ALA A 882 1.27 -21.07 -37.72
C ALA A 882 1.90 -22.48 -37.85
N ALA A 883 2.84 -22.82 -36.95
CA ALA A 883 3.50 -24.13 -36.89
C ALA A 883 3.84 -24.50 -35.44
N ALA A 884 4.02 -25.80 -35.19
CA ALA A 884 4.47 -26.31 -33.88
C ALA A 884 5.78 -25.66 -33.39
N THR A 885 6.66 -25.24 -34.30
CA THR A 885 7.98 -24.64 -34.02
C THR A 885 8.01 -23.11 -34.08
N SER A 886 6.89 -22.42 -34.32
CA SER A 886 6.83 -20.95 -34.41
C SER A 886 7.24 -20.28 -33.08
N THR A 887 8.13 -19.30 -33.10
CA THR A 887 8.60 -18.62 -31.87
C THR A 887 7.63 -17.56 -31.34
N LEU A 888 6.74 -17.04 -32.19
CA LEU A 888 5.71 -16.05 -31.82
C LEU A 888 4.34 -16.49 -32.37
N PRO A 889 3.24 -16.26 -31.62
CA PRO A 889 1.90 -16.59 -32.05
C PRO A 889 1.32 -15.53 -33.00
N LEU A 890 0.34 -15.96 -33.79
CA LEU A 890 -0.49 -15.12 -34.66
C LEU A 890 -1.51 -14.30 -33.84
N GLY A 891 -2.02 -14.89 -32.75
CA GLY A 891 -3.03 -14.31 -31.86
C GLY A 891 -3.25 -15.15 -30.60
N THR A 892 -4.26 -14.79 -29.79
CA THR A 892 -4.54 -15.38 -28.47
C THR A 892 -6.03 -15.27 -28.12
N GLY A 893 -6.51 -16.08 -27.18
CA GLY A 893 -7.91 -16.09 -26.74
C GLY A 893 -8.80 -17.08 -27.50
N SER A 894 -10.08 -17.14 -27.12
CA SER A 894 -11.08 -18.06 -27.67
C SER A 894 -12.45 -17.38 -27.61
N PRO A 895 -13.09 -17.03 -28.74
CA PRO A 895 -12.55 -17.10 -30.11
C PRO A 895 -11.38 -16.11 -30.35
N ALA A 896 -10.55 -16.40 -31.34
CA ALA A 896 -9.51 -15.52 -31.85
C ALA A 896 -9.60 -15.38 -33.38
N THR A 897 -9.51 -14.15 -33.88
CA THR A 897 -9.62 -13.84 -35.32
C THR A 897 -8.23 -13.66 -35.94
N ILE A 898 -7.88 -14.50 -36.93
CA ILE A 898 -6.56 -14.54 -37.58
C ILE A 898 -6.71 -14.27 -39.08
N THR A 899 -5.94 -13.33 -39.64
CA THR A 899 -5.95 -13.04 -41.08
C THR A 899 -4.90 -13.81 -41.88
N THR A 900 -3.88 -14.37 -41.21
CA THR A 900 -2.85 -15.20 -41.81
C THR A 900 -3.38 -16.59 -42.15
N ALA A 901 -3.14 -17.07 -43.37
CA ALA A 901 -3.53 -18.42 -43.77
C ALA A 901 -2.72 -19.51 -43.02
N PRO A 902 -3.34 -20.66 -42.70
CA PRO A 902 -2.65 -21.78 -42.05
C PRO A 902 -1.66 -22.47 -42.99
N LEU A 903 -0.62 -23.08 -42.42
CA LEU A 903 0.24 -24.00 -43.15
C LEU A 903 -0.44 -25.37 -43.23
N ASN A 904 -0.54 -25.95 -44.42
CA ASN A 904 -1.18 -27.26 -44.66
C ASN A 904 -2.59 -27.38 -44.04
N ASN A 905 -3.40 -26.32 -44.15
CA ASN A 905 -4.75 -26.22 -43.57
C ASN A 905 -4.81 -26.41 -42.02
N THR A 906 -3.69 -26.27 -41.32
CA THR A 906 -3.52 -26.53 -39.89
C THR A 906 -2.96 -25.30 -39.15
N PHE A 907 -3.53 -24.97 -38.00
CA PHE A 907 -2.95 -24.09 -36.98
C PHE A 907 -2.54 -24.91 -35.75
N TYR A 908 -1.84 -24.31 -34.79
CA TYR A 908 -1.41 -24.97 -33.55
C TYR A 908 -1.79 -24.14 -32.32
N ALA A 909 -2.26 -24.80 -31.26
CA ALA A 909 -2.62 -24.18 -29.98
C ALA A 909 -1.63 -24.55 -28.86
N GLY A 910 -1.25 -23.59 -28.03
CA GLY A 910 -0.54 -23.82 -26.75
C GLY A 910 -1.18 -23.03 -25.60
N LEU A 911 -1.03 -23.49 -24.36
CA LEU A 911 -1.55 -22.83 -23.15
C LEU A 911 -0.40 -22.24 -22.34
N ASN A 912 -0.51 -20.96 -21.95
CA ASN A 912 0.53 -20.16 -21.30
C ASN A 912 1.90 -20.23 -22.03
N ASP A 913 1.89 -20.63 -23.30
CA ASP A 913 3.04 -20.71 -24.17
C ASP A 913 3.18 -19.38 -24.91
N PHE A 914 3.92 -18.47 -24.29
CA PHE A 914 4.40 -17.23 -24.90
C PHE A 914 5.69 -16.82 -24.18
N SER A 915 6.73 -16.52 -24.95
CA SER A 915 7.92 -15.81 -24.46
C SER A 915 8.54 -14.99 -25.59
N ALA A 916 9.07 -13.81 -25.25
CA ALA A 916 9.65 -12.89 -26.23
C ALA A 916 10.67 -11.91 -25.61
N LYS A 917 11.57 -11.40 -26.45
CA LYS A 917 12.36 -10.19 -26.18
C LYS A 917 11.70 -8.97 -26.81
N ILE A 918 11.78 -7.80 -26.17
CA ILE A 918 11.26 -6.54 -26.70
C ILE A 918 12.13 -5.34 -26.30
N GLY A 919 12.09 -4.26 -27.10
CA GLY A 919 12.85 -3.03 -26.85
C GLY A 919 14.29 -3.04 -27.37
N LEU A 920 15.09 -2.07 -26.92
CA LEU A 920 16.51 -1.97 -27.24
C LEU A 920 17.32 -2.93 -26.36
N ILE A 921 18.28 -3.67 -26.92
CA ILE A 921 19.08 -4.67 -26.19
C ILE A 921 20.12 -3.99 -25.27
N THR A 922 20.69 -2.87 -25.71
CA THR A 922 21.69 -2.08 -24.97
C THR A 922 21.45 -0.59 -25.13
N LYS A 923 21.98 0.23 -24.21
CA LYS A 923 21.92 1.69 -24.33
C LYS A 923 22.68 2.24 -25.54
N SER A 924 23.69 1.52 -26.04
CA SER A 924 24.46 1.84 -27.23
C SER A 924 23.70 1.68 -28.55
N ALA A 925 22.47 1.14 -28.53
CA ALA A 925 21.59 1.04 -29.69
C ALA A 925 20.77 2.32 -29.95
N GLY A 926 21.13 3.45 -29.33
CA GLY A 926 20.50 4.77 -29.52
C GLY A 926 21.49 5.92 -29.31
N PRO A 927 21.02 7.19 -29.44
CA PRO A 927 21.84 8.39 -29.21
C PRO A 927 22.37 8.55 -27.76
N ALA A 928 23.09 9.62 -27.47
CA ALA A 928 23.68 9.85 -26.13
C ALA A 928 22.62 9.98 -25.01
N GLY A 929 23.01 9.80 -23.75
CA GLY A 929 22.10 9.92 -22.62
C GLY A 929 22.77 10.33 -21.31
N GLY A 930 22.07 10.05 -20.20
CA GLY A 930 22.52 10.39 -18.86
C GLY A 930 21.73 9.62 -17.79
N TYR A 931 22.16 9.73 -16.53
CA TYR A 931 21.57 9.03 -15.39
C TYR A 931 20.92 10.03 -14.42
N ASN A 932 19.68 9.78 -14.02
CA ASN A 932 18.96 10.58 -13.03
C ASN A 932 17.79 9.80 -12.41
N GLN A 933 17.06 10.44 -11.49
CA GLN A 933 15.75 9.99 -11.01
C GLN A 933 14.67 10.44 -12.00
N PHE A 934 14.39 9.60 -12.98
CA PHE A 934 13.50 9.89 -14.09
C PHE A 934 12.06 9.41 -13.82
N SER A 935 11.16 10.35 -13.53
CA SER A 935 9.74 10.08 -13.30
C SER A 935 8.91 9.58 -14.51
N PRO A 936 9.29 9.77 -15.80
CA PRO A 936 8.49 9.26 -16.90
C PRO A 936 8.40 7.72 -16.95
N GLY A 937 7.18 7.22 -17.11
CA GLY A 937 6.83 5.81 -17.18
C GLY A 937 6.95 5.23 -18.59
N VAL A 938 7.38 3.98 -18.68
CA VAL A 938 7.41 3.17 -19.91
C VAL A 938 6.03 2.57 -20.18
N ARG A 939 5.58 2.56 -21.44
CA ARG A 939 4.23 2.14 -21.84
C ARG A 939 4.22 0.81 -22.59
N PHE A 940 3.36 -0.09 -22.14
CA PHE A 940 3.08 -1.39 -22.76
C PHE A 940 1.60 -1.50 -23.18
N THR A 941 1.34 -2.29 -24.21
CA THR A 941 0.01 -2.80 -24.57
C THR A 941 0.12 -4.31 -24.70
N THR A 942 -0.78 -5.05 -24.05
CA THR A 942 -0.85 -6.52 -24.11
C THR A 942 -2.20 -6.98 -24.67
N GLN A 943 -2.24 -8.16 -25.29
CA GLN A 943 -3.48 -8.83 -25.73
C GLN A 943 -3.85 -10.05 -24.86
N ALA A 944 -3.07 -10.29 -23.80
CA ALA A 944 -3.20 -11.39 -22.86
C ALA A 944 -2.54 -11.00 -21.52
N PRO A 945 -2.78 -11.74 -20.42
CA PRO A 945 -1.97 -11.66 -19.22
C PRO A 945 -0.49 -11.92 -19.53
N MET A 946 0.43 -11.11 -19.01
CA MET A 946 1.88 -11.15 -19.28
C MET A 946 2.68 -10.90 -18.01
N VAL A 947 3.93 -11.35 -17.98
CA VAL A 947 4.93 -11.01 -16.95
C VAL A 947 6.16 -10.42 -17.63
N ILE A 948 6.60 -9.25 -17.17
CA ILE A 948 7.95 -8.76 -17.45
C ILE A 948 8.87 -9.43 -16.45
N GLU A 949 9.51 -10.51 -16.90
CA GLU A 949 10.36 -11.37 -16.07
C GLU A 949 11.63 -10.63 -15.64
N SER A 950 12.31 -9.96 -16.58
CA SER A 950 13.54 -9.23 -16.31
C SER A 950 13.83 -8.14 -17.36
N ALA A 951 14.69 -7.19 -17.01
CA ALA A 951 15.26 -6.22 -17.93
C ALA A 951 16.69 -5.86 -17.55
N ARG A 952 17.51 -5.50 -18.53
CA ARG A 952 18.80 -4.82 -18.34
C ARG A 952 18.56 -3.37 -17.93
N LEU A 953 19.07 -3.00 -16.77
CA LEU A 953 19.10 -1.62 -16.26
C LEU A 953 20.54 -1.11 -16.24
N TYR A 954 20.70 0.21 -16.36
CA TYR A 954 21.97 0.92 -16.26
C TYR A 954 21.86 1.92 -15.12
N ILE A 955 22.74 1.79 -14.12
CA ILE A 955 22.58 2.37 -12.78
C ILE A 955 23.70 3.38 -12.52
N GLY A 956 23.33 4.66 -12.32
CA GLY A 956 24.29 5.76 -12.12
C GLY A 956 24.79 5.88 -10.68
N THR A 957 23.90 5.64 -9.73
CA THR A 957 24.09 5.61 -8.27
C THR A 957 23.29 4.44 -7.70
N SER A 958 23.85 3.74 -6.71
CA SER A 958 23.18 2.63 -6.03
C SER A 958 21.96 3.11 -5.22
N GLY A 959 21.08 2.19 -4.82
CA GLY A 959 19.96 2.44 -3.91
C GLY A 959 18.81 1.47 -4.17
N LYS A 960 17.57 1.89 -3.90
CA LYS A 960 16.33 1.12 -4.09
C LYS A 960 15.47 1.73 -5.19
N ILE A 961 14.85 0.88 -6.02
CA ILE A 961 13.90 1.30 -7.06
C ILE A 961 12.66 0.42 -6.99
N THR A 962 11.49 1.03 -6.80
CA THR A 962 10.20 0.34 -6.93
C THR A 962 9.60 0.66 -8.28
N PHE A 963 9.50 -0.34 -9.16
CA PHE A 963 8.73 -0.22 -10.39
C PHE A 963 7.28 -0.59 -10.11
N THR A 964 6.37 0.31 -10.46
CA THR A 964 4.93 0.17 -10.29
C THR A 964 4.25 0.05 -11.65
N ALA A 965 3.66 -1.10 -11.94
CA ALA A 965 2.82 -1.31 -13.12
C ALA A 965 1.38 -0.87 -12.82
N THR A 966 0.88 0.08 -13.61
CA THR A 966 -0.43 0.71 -13.45
C THR A 966 -1.23 0.54 -14.75
N ASN A 967 -2.51 0.17 -14.66
CA ASN A 967 -3.39 0.05 -15.84
C ASN A 967 -3.99 1.41 -16.27
N ASP A 968 -4.76 1.43 -17.36
CA ASP A 968 -5.46 2.64 -17.85
C ASP A 968 -6.48 3.24 -16.86
N ASN A 969 -6.96 2.49 -15.86
CA ASN A 969 -7.85 2.99 -14.80
C ASN A 969 -7.10 3.73 -13.67
N GLY A 970 -5.76 3.73 -13.69
CA GLY A 970 -4.93 4.20 -12.58
C GLY A 970 -4.76 3.18 -11.46
N GLU A 971 -5.16 1.92 -11.66
CA GLU A 971 -5.05 0.86 -10.66
C GLU A 971 -3.66 0.23 -10.74
N VAL A 972 -2.97 0.16 -9.59
CA VAL A 972 -1.71 -0.56 -9.45
C VAL A 972 -1.98 -2.06 -9.52
N VAL A 973 -1.48 -2.71 -10.56
CA VAL A 973 -1.70 -4.14 -10.82
C VAL A 973 -0.53 -5.03 -10.39
N SER A 974 0.67 -4.47 -10.29
CA SER A 974 1.86 -5.16 -9.79
C SER A 974 2.94 -4.14 -9.40
N THR A 975 3.69 -4.46 -8.35
CA THR A 975 4.84 -3.66 -7.88
C THR A 975 6.02 -4.58 -7.62
N THR A 976 7.22 -4.16 -8.01
CA THR A 976 8.46 -4.85 -7.66
C THR A 976 9.47 -3.84 -7.14
N THR A 977 10.00 -4.06 -5.95
CA THR A 977 11.11 -3.26 -5.38
C THR A 977 12.39 -4.05 -5.56
N ILE A 978 13.36 -3.44 -6.23
CA ILE A 978 14.70 -4.02 -6.41
C ILE A 978 15.76 -3.12 -5.79
N ASN A 979 16.75 -3.75 -5.17
CA ASN A 979 18.03 -3.12 -4.87
C ASN A 979 18.85 -3.01 -6.16
N VAL A 980 19.39 -1.84 -6.44
CA VAL A 980 20.23 -1.57 -7.60
C VAL A 980 21.62 -1.14 -7.18
N ALA A 981 22.63 -1.83 -7.70
CA ALA A 981 24.03 -1.47 -7.55
C ALA A 981 24.50 -0.68 -8.77
N LYS A 982 25.30 0.38 -8.56
CA LYS A 982 25.93 1.16 -9.63
C LYS A 982 26.61 0.24 -10.66
N THR A 983 26.26 0.42 -11.94
CA THR A 983 26.92 -0.25 -13.08
C THR A 983 27.85 0.71 -13.82
N ARG A 984 27.64 2.02 -13.66
CA ARG A 984 28.52 3.11 -14.11
C ARG A 984 29.97 2.94 -13.59
N THR A 985 30.92 2.87 -14.52
CA THR A 985 32.34 2.54 -14.27
C THR A 985 33.11 3.71 -13.65
N THR A 986 32.70 4.94 -13.95
CA THR A 986 33.35 6.18 -13.50
C THR A 986 33.23 6.42 -11.98
N THR A 987 34.23 7.11 -11.42
CA THR A 987 34.54 7.18 -9.97
C THR A 987 34.01 8.42 -9.23
N ILE A 988 33.01 9.13 -9.79
CA ILE A 988 32.40 10.29 -9.14
C ILE A 988 31.61 9.85 -7.88
N ALA A 989 31.59 10.72 -6.87
CA ALA A 989 31.12 10.45 -5.51
C ALA A 989 29.61 10.09 -5.40
N PRO A 990 29.16 9.46 -4.29
CA PRO A 990 27.86 8.75 -4.24
C PRO A 990 26.60 9.60 -4.07
N ASN A 991 26.71 10.91 -3.88
CA ASN A 991 25.58 11.75 -3.46
C ASN A 991 24.50 11.87 -4.56
N LEU A 992 23.24 12.04 -4.12
CA LEU A 992 22.06 12.25 -4.96
C LEU A 992 22.32 13.27 -6.09
N PRO A 993 22.06 12.91 -7.37
CA PRO A 993 22.31 13.80 -8.49
C PRO A 993 21.26 14.92 -8.57
N ALA A 994 21.56 16.08 -7.98
CA ALA A 994 20.83 17.33 -8.22
C ALA A 994 20.89 17.80 -9.69
N VAL A 995 21.79 17.21 -10.49
CA VAL A 995 21.97 17.44 -11.93
C VAL A 995 22.18 16.08 -12.61
N GLU A 996 21.58 15.88 -13.80
CA GLU A 996 21.69 14.63 -14.58
C GLU A 996 23.17 14.26 -14.85
N LEU A 997 23.57 13.04 -14.44
CA LEU A 997 24.94 12.56 -14.60
C LEU A 997 25.21 12.20 -16.07
N ALA A 998 26.36 12.64 -16.59
CA ALA A 998 26.77 12.34 -17.95
C ALA A 998 26.91 10.83 -18.24
N ASP A 999 26.74 10.45 -19.50
CA ASP A 999 26.91 9.08 -19.99
C ASP A 999 28.27 8.46 -19.60
N ASP A 1000 28.30 7.14 -19.58
CA ASP A 1000 29.50 6.33 -19.34
C ASP A 1000 29.52 5.23 -20.41
N PRO A 1001 30.24 5.41 -21.54
CA PRO A 1001 30.22 4.47 -22.66
C PRO A 1001 30.70 3.05 -22.33
N LEU A 1002 31.35 2.84 -21.17
CA LEU A 1002 31.84 1.53 -20.73
C LEU A 1002 30.84 0.77 -19.86
N ASP A 1003 29.83 1.43 -19.29
CA ASP A 1003 28.77 0.80 -18.50
C ASP A 1003 27.98 -0.22 -19.34
N GLN A 1004 28.07 -1.50 -18.96
CA GLN A 1004 27.39 -2.63 -19.61
C GLN A 1004 25.97 -2.88 -19.08
N GLY A 1005 25.59 -2.23 -17.97
CA GLY A 1005 24.36 -2.49 -17.24
C GLY A 1005 24.33 -3.88 -16.60
N ARG A 1006 23.26 -4.16 -15.86
CA ARG A 1006 22.99 -5.46 -15.22
C ARG A 1006 21.56 -5.87 -15.51
N VAL A 1007 21.33 -7.17 -15.76
CA VAL A 1007 19.97 -7.72 -15.86
C VAL A 1007 19.42 -7.89 -14.44
N TYR A 1008 18.27 -7.29 -14.17
CA TYR A 1008 17.54 -7.43 -12.93
C TYR A 1008 16.23 -8.18 -13.20
N THR A 1009 15.92 -9.17 -12.35
CA THR A 1009 14.61 -9.83 -12.33
C THR A 1009 13.57 -8.85 -11.77
N LEU A 1010 12.45 -8.72 -12.47
CA LEU A 1010 11.37 -7.79 -12.13
C LEU A 1010 10.11 -8.56 -11.70
N ASN A 1011 9.73 -9.60 -12.46
CA ASN A 1011 8.48 -10.35 -12.29
C ASN A 1011 7.22 -9.45 -12.17
N LEU A 1012 7.18 -8.35 -12.94
CA LEU A 1012 6.03 -7.44 -12.97
C LEU A 1012 4.89 -8.06 -13.77
N VAL A 1013 3.78 -8.33 -13.09
CA VAL A 1013 2.59 -8.93 -13.69
C VAL A 1013 1.71 -7.86 -14.32
N LEU A 1014 1.33 -8.08 -15.57
CA LEU A 1014 0.33 -7.32 -16.32
C LEU A 1014 -0.87 -8.27 -16.50
N PRO A 1015 -1.83 -8.30 -15.56
CA PRO A 1015 -2.69 -9.48 -15.31
C PRO A 1015 -3.79 -9.73 -16.35
N ALA A 1016 -3.94 -8.85 -17.35
CA ALA A 1016 -4.96 -8.95 -18.39
C ALA A 1016 -4.48 -8.33 -19.71
N ALA A 1017 -5.28 -8.47 -20.78
CA ALA A 1017 -5.16 -7.62 -21.97
C ALA A 1017 -5.50 -6.16 -21.61
N GLY A 1018 -4.69 -5.20 -22.07
CA GLY A 1018 -4.89 -3.78 -21.78
C GLY A 1018 -3.64 -2.94 -22.09
N ASN A 1019 -3.67 -1.64 -21.76
CA ASN A 1019 -2.46 -0.83 -21.70
C ASN A 1019 -2.01 -0.63 -20.26
N TYR A 1020 -0.70 -0.53 -20.08
CA TYR A 1020 -0.04 -0.39 -18.80
C TYR A 1020 1.06 0.65 -18.89
N THR A 1021 1.20 1.47 -17.85
CA THR A 1021 2.36 2.36 -17.66
C THR A 1021 3.15 1.87 -16.45
N ILE A 1022 4.47 1.76 -16.59
CA ILE A 1022 5.38 1.27 -15.56
C ILE A 1022 6.32 2.40 -15.17
N THR A 1023 6.24 2.85 -13.91
CA THR A 1023 7.00 3.99 -13.37
C THR A 1023 7.92 3.55 -12.24
N PRO A 1024 9.19 3.99 -12.20
CA PRO A 1024 10.04 3.88 -11.02
C PRO A 1024 9.68 4.96 -9.99
N SER A 1025 9.68 4.59 -8.71
CA SER A 1025 10.08 5.50 -7.62
C SER A 1025 11.48 5.13 -7.14
N TYR A 1026 12.18 6.08 -6.54
CA TYR A 1026 13.59 5.97 -6.16
C TYR A 1026 13.76 6.20 -4.65
N LEU A 1027 14.59 5.37 -4.02
CA LEU A 1027 14.95 5.44 -2.61
C LEU A 1027 16.48 5.26 -2.47
N ASN A 1028 17.04 5.69 -1.34
CA ASN A 1028 18.46 5.58 -0.99
C ASN A 1028 19.41 6.07 -2.11
N GLY A 1029 19.03 7.14 -2.83
CA GLY A 1029 19.88 7.78 -3.83
C GLY A 1029 19.96 7.12 -5.21
N ALA A 1030 19.19 6.05 -5.48
CA ALA A 1030 19.23 5.34 -6.76
C ALA A 1030 19.01 6.24 -7.99
N SER A 1031 19.64 5.93 -9.12
CA SER A 1031 19.38 6.59 -10.41
C SER A 1031 19.48 5.63 -11.60
N LEU A 1032 18.67 5.90 -12.63
CA LEU A 1032 18.58 5.10 -13.87
C LEU A 1032 19.07 5.89 -15.08
N TYR A 1033 19.58 5.19 -16.08
CA TYR A 1033 19.88 5.77 -17.38
C TYR A 1033 18.65 6.04 -18.24
N ARG A 1034 18.68 7.13 -19.01
CA ARG A 1034 17.77 7.43 -20.11
C ARG A 1034 18.56 7.88 -21.34
N ASN A 1035 18.27 7.25 -22.47
CA ASN A 1035 18.78 7.64 -23.79
C ASN A 1035 18.00 8.85 -24.33
N LYS A 1036 18.68 9.83 -24.95
CA LYS A 1036 18.11 11.12 -25.37
C LYS A 1036 18.61 11.54 -26.76
N GLY A 1037 17.74 11.49 -27.75
CA GLY A 1037 17.98 12.04 -29.09
C GLY A 1037 17.02 11.50 -30.16
N THR A 1038 17.08 12.09 -31.34
CA THR A 1038 16.23 11.71 -32.49
C THR A 1038 16.65 10.35 -33.05
N GLY A 1039 15.71 9.40 -33.16
CA GLY A 1039 15.93 8.14 -33.89
C GLY A 1039 15.18 6.91 -33.35
N ILE A 1040 14.54 6.99 -32.17
CA ILE A 1040 13.90 5.84 -31.53
C ILE A 1040 12.53 5.58 -32.16
N SER A 1041 12.40 4.45 -32.85
CA SER A 1041 11.17 4.06 -33.56
C SER A 1041 10.27 3.19 -32.66
N TYR A 1042 9.28 3.82 -32.02
CA TYR A 1042 8.19 3.12 -31.33
C TYR A 1042 7.01 2.86 -32.30
N PRO A 1043 6.24 1.74 -32.15
CA PRO A 1043 6.37 0.73 -31.10
C PRO A 1043 7.38 -0.37 -31.42
N PHE A 1044 8.01 -0.94 -30.39
CA PHE A 1044 8.64 -2.26 -30.48
C PHE A 1044 7.55 -3.32 -30.26
N THR A 1045 7.61 -4.47 -30.95
CA THR A 1045 6.50 -5.45 -30.97
C THR A 1045 6.97 -6.90 -30.86
N ALA A 1046 6.41 -7.64 -29.91
CA ALA A 1046 6.52 -9.10 -29.82
C ALA A 1046 5.30 -9.75 -30.49
N GLY A 1047 5.36 -9.87 -31.82
CA GLY A 1047 4.22 -10.26 -32.65
C GLY A 1047 3.04 -9.30 -32.49
N ASN A 1048 1.82 -9.84 -32.50
CA ASN A 1048 0.61 -9.07 -32.21
C ASN A 1048 0.29 -8.98 -30.70
N ILE A 1049 0.99 -9.73 -29.83
CA ILE A 1049 0.59 -9.93 -28.43
C ILE A 1049 1.03 -8.81 -27.51
N VAL A 1050 2.28 -8.35 -27.61
CA VAL A 1050 2.82 -7.28 -26.74
C VAL A 1050 3.49 -6.20 -27.57
N LYS A 1051 3.20 -4.95 -27.22
CA LYS A 1051 3.80 -3.76 -27.84
C LYS A 1051 4.38 -2.87 -26.74
N LEU A 1052 5.65 -2.54 -26.83
CA LEU A 1052 6.28 -1.45 -26.08
C LEU A 1052 6.02 -0.17 -26.88
N THR A 1053 5.00 0.59 -26.48
CA THR A 1053 4.38 1.64 -27.30
C THR A 1053 5.03 3.01 -27.15
N GLY A 1054 5.82 3.21 -26.10
CA GLY A 1054 6.55 4.45 -25.86
C GLY A 1054 6.88 4.69 -24.39
N ASN A 1055 6.89 5.97 -24.04
CA ASN A 1055 6.96 6.48 -22.68
C ASN A 1055 5.97 7.65 -22.55
N ASN A 1056 5.83 8.24 -21.36
CA ASN A 1056 4.93 9.39 -21.13
C ASN A 1056 5.65 10.74 -20.96
N ALA A 1057 6.91 10.87 -21.40
CA ALA A 1057 7.69 12.09 -21.25
C ALA A 1057 7.19 13.24 -22.16
N THR A 1058 7.32 14.48 -21.67
CA THR A 1058 6.86 15.71 -22.32
C THR A 1058 7.96 16.77 -22.35
N SER A 1059 7.94 17.64 -23.36
CA SER A 1059 8.85 18.79 -23.46
C SER A 1059 8.52 19.88 -22.44
N SER A 1060 9.51 20.71 -22.11
CA SER A 1060 9.33 21.95 -21.33
C SER A 1060 8.97 23.17 -22.20
N ALA A 1061 8.81 22.98 -23.52
CA ALA A 1061 8.40 24.02 -24.47
C ALA A 1061 6.88 23.95 -24.74
N PRO A 1062 6.23 25.03 -25.22
CA PRO A 1062 4.76 25.08 -25.35
C PRO A 1062 4.14 24.07 -26.33
N GLU A 1063 3.46 23.06 -25.76
CA GLU A 1063 2.37 22.17 -26.25
C GLU A 1063 2.37 21.55 -27.67
N THR A 1064 3.31 21.85 -28.57
CA THR A 1064 3.23 21.38 -29.98
C THR A 1064 3.96 20.06 -30.28
N ASP A 1065 4.94 19.65 -29.47
CA ASP A 1065 5.74 18.45 -29.75
C ASP A 1065 5.09 17.14 -29.28
N THR A 1066 4.14 16.65 -30.07
CA THR A 1066 3.54 15.31 -29.93
C THR A 1066 4.50 14.16 -30.26
N ALA A 1067 5.73 14.43 -30.71
CA ALA A 1067 6.75 13.45 -31.02
C ALA A 1067 7.84 13.34 -29.94
N TYR A 1068 7.86 14.20 -28.92
CA TYR A 1068 8.92 14.31 -27.92
C TYR A 1068 9.31 12.96 -27.27
N TYR A 1069 8.32 12.11 -26.98
CA TYR A 1069 8.54 10.77 -26.41
C TYR A 1069 9.38 9.84 -27.30
N LYS A 1070 9.40 10.07 -28.63
CA LYS A 1070 10.24 9.37 -29.62
C LYS A 1070 11.69 9.88 -29.63
N GLY A 1071 11.96 10.97 -28.93
CA GLY A 1071 13.31 11.46 -28.65
C GLY A 1071 13.95 10.85 -27.39
N MET A 1072 13.28 9.90 -26.73
CA MET A 1072 13.70 9.36 -25.43
C MET A 1072 13.47 7.85 -25.35
N TYR A 1073 14.38 7.11 -24.73
CA TYR A 1073 14.17 5.71 -24.34
C TYR A 1073 14.56 5.53 -22.87
N TYR A 1074 13.62 5.01 -22.08
CA TYR A 1074 13.68 4.99 -20.62
C TYR A 1074 14.01 3.59 -20.07
N TYR A 1075 15.17 3.48 -19.41
CA TYR A 1075 15.65 2.46 -18.47
C TYR A 1075 15.52 0.95 -18.73
N PHE A 1076 14.46 0.43 -19.35
CA PHE A 1076 14.28 -1.01 -19.59
C PHE A 1076 14.90 -1.46 -20.91
N TYR A 1077 16.06 -2.10 -20.86
CA TYR A 1077 16.73 -2.71 -22.02
C TYR A 1077 16.63 -4.24 -21.99
N ASP A 1078 16.83 -4.91 -23.12
CA ASP A 1078 16.79 -6.38 -23.28
C ASP A 1078 15.62 -7.06 -22.53
N ILE A 1079 14.41 -6.53 -22.70
CA ILE A 1079 13.27 -6.84 -21.85
C ILE A 1079 12.76 -8.26 -22.16
N GLN A 1080 12.73 -9.12 -21.14
CA GLN A 1080 12.23 -10.49 -21.22
C GLN A 1080 10.74 -10.54 -20.81
N LEU A 1081 9.92 -11.10 -21.69
CA LEU A 1081 8.49 -11.32 -21.49
C LEU A 1081 8.18 -12.82 -21.47
N ARG A 1082 7.22 -13.20 -20.62
CA ARG A 1082 6.54 -14.50 -20.66
C ARG A 1082 5.05 -14.37 -20.31
N SER A 1083 4.25 -15.40 -20.54
CA SER A 1083 2.94 -15.56 -19.88
C SER A 1083 3.10 -15.89 -18.38
N PRO A 1084 2.09 -15.58 -17.55
CA PRO A 1084 1.95 -16.17 -16.21
C PRO A 1084 1.79 -17.69 -16.27
N GLY A 1085 2.17 -18.39 -15.19
CA GLY A 1085 2.03 -19.84 -15.07
C GLY A 1085 2.97 -20.65 -15.99
N CYS A 1086 2.72 -21.96 -16.06
CA CYS A 1086 3.55 -22.89 -16.83
C CYS A 1086 3.03 -23.05 -18.25
N ALA A 1087 3.93 -23.00 -19.24
CA ALA A 1087 3.62 -23.30 -20.64
C ALA A 1087 3.31 -24.79 -20.85
N SER A 1088 2.37 -25.10 -21.74
CA SER A 1088 2.05 -26.46 -22.19
C SER A 1088 3.26 -27.13 -22.86
N THR A 1089 3.55 -28.40 -22.52
CA THR A 1089 4.75 -29.12 -23.01
C THR A 1089 4.78 -29.36 -24.51
N GLN A 1090 3.63 -29.38 -25.17
CA GLN A 1090 3.48 -29.51 -26.62
C GLN A 1090 2.28 -28.67 -27.10
N ARG A 1091 2.30 -28.31 -28.39
CA ARG A 1091 1.17 -27.63 -29.05
C ARG A 1091 0.28 -28.64 -29.79
N SER A 1092 -1.02 -28.56 -29.57
CA SER A 1092 -2.00 -29.39 -30.28
C SER A 1092 -2.35 -28.79 -31.64
N PRO A 1093 -2.38 -29.57 -32.74
CA PRO A 1093 -2.82 -29.10 -34.04
C PRO A 1093 -4.35 -28.90 -34.07
N VAL A 1094 -4.83 -27.92 -34.83
CA VAL A 1094 -6.23 -27.74 -35.22
C VAL A 1094 -6.32 -27.58 -36.73
N THR A 1095 -7.09 -28.45 -37.39
CA THR A 1095 -7.34 -28.37 -38.84
C THR A 1095 -8.50 -27.41 -39.11
N VAL A 1096 -8.39 -26.54 -40.11
CA VAL A 1096 -9.51 -25.68 -40.51
C VAL A 1096 -10.65 -26.53 -41.09
N ALA A 1097 -11.75 -26.55 -40.35
CA ALA A 1097 -13.00 -27.19 -40.72
C ALA A 1097 -13.84 -26.29 -41.64
N LYS A 1098 -14.73 -26.93 -42.39
CA LYS A 1098 -15.78 -26.30 -43.19
C LYS A 1098 -17.04 -27.17 -43.14
N PRO A 1099 -18.24 -26.60 -43.38
CA PRO A 1099 -19.44 -27.40 -43.59
C PRO A 1099 -19.24 -28.34 -44.80
N VAL A 1100 -19.52 -29.63 -44.61
CA VAL A 1100 -19.46 -30.66 -45.65
C VAL A 1100 -20.87 -31.20 -45.87
N ILE A 1101 -21.37 -31.02 -47.09
CA ILE A 1101 -22.63 -31.60 -47.54
C ILE A 1101 -22.39 -33.06 -47.92
N THR A 1102 -23.20 -33.96 -47.38
CA THR A 1102 -23.30 -35.36 -47.80
C THR A 1102 -24.72 -35.67 -48.26
N GLN A 1103 -24.87 -36.62 -49.18
CA GLN A 1103 -26.17 -37.10 -49.64
C GLN A 1103 -26.50 -38.44 -48.98
N ASN A 1104 -27.69 -38.55 -48.42
CA ASN A 1104 -28.23 -39.79 -47.84
C ASN A 1104 -29.63 -40.03 -48.41
N GLY A 1105 -29.72 -40.91 -49.41
CA GLY A 1105 -30.92 -41.06 -50.24
C GLY A 1105 -31.20 -39.79 -51.04
N ASP A 1106 -32.39 -39.21 -50.86
CA ASP A 1106 -32.79 -37.94 -51.49
C ASP A 1106 -32.44 -36.70 -50.64
N ASP A 1107 -31.89 -36.90 -49.44
CA ASP A 1107 -31.67 -35.84 -48.48
C ASP A 1107 -30.21 -35.39 -48.49
N LEU A 1108 -29.98 -34.08 -48.55
CA LEU A 1108 -28.71 -33.48 -48.20
C LEU A 1108 -28.64 -33.29 -46.68
N GLN A 1109 -27.48 -33.60 -46.11
CA GLN A 1109 -27.18 -33.43 -44.70
C GLN A 1109 -25.84 -32.71 -44.57
N VAL A 1110 -25.71 -31.83 -43.57
CA VAL A 1110 -24.42 -31.18 -43.26
C VAL A 1110 -23.83 -31.74 -41.97
N ASN A 1111 -22.52 -32.00 -41.97
CA ASN A 1111 -21.79 -32.60 -40.86
C ASN A 1111 -21.67 -31.73 -39.59
N LEU A 1112 -22.09 -30.47 -39.63
CA LEU A 1112 -22.03 -29.50 -38.53
C LEU A 1112 -23.43 -29.07 -38.09
N THR A 1113 -23.57 -28.66 -36.83
CA THR A 1113 -24.79 -28.11 -36.23
C THR A 1113 -24.60 -26.63 -35.88
N GLY A 1114 -25.67 -25.84 -35.97
CA GLY A 1114 -25.66 -24.41 -35.68
C GLY A 1114 -26.77 -23.68 -36.45
N GLU A 1115 -26.65 -22.36 -36.58
CA GLU A 1115 -27.52 -21.57 -37.45
C GLU A 1115 -27.09 -21.79 -38.91
N LEU A 1116 -27.93 -22.44 -39.70
CA LEU A 1116 -27.64 -22.85 -41.07
C LEU A 1116 -28.55 -22.13 -42.06
N GLN A 1117 -28.06 -21.91 -43.28
CA GLN A 1117 -28.87 -21.47 -44.42
C GLN A 1117 -28.39 -22.17 -45.69
N TRP A 1118 -29.30 -22.85 -46.39
CA TRP A 1118 -29.02 -23.53 -47.66
C TRP A 1118 -29.23 -22.59 -48.86
N PHE A 1119 -28.42 -22.80 -49.91
CA PHE A 1119 -28.44 -22.04 -51.16
C PHE A 1119 -28.48 -23.00 -52.35
N LEU A 1120 -29.12 -22.59 -53.45
CA LEU A 1120 -29.13 -23.30 -54.73
C LEU A 1120 -28.54 -22.37 -55.80
N ASN A 1121 -27.45 -22.79 -56.44
CA ASN A 1121 -26.73 -22.04 -57.49
C ASN A 1121 -26.31 -20.61 -57.08
N GLY A 1122 -26.26 -20.32 -55.76
CA GLY A 1122 -25.96 -19.00 -55.19
C GLY A 1122 -27.17 -18.23 -54.65
N GLU A 1123 -28.40 -18.67 -54.90
CA GLU A 1123 -29.62 -18.04 -54.39
C GLU A 1123 -30.11 -18.69 -53.08
N THR A 1124 -30.59 -17.87 -52.14
CA THR A 1124 -31.05 -18.30 -50.81
C THR A 1124 -32.34 -19.12 -50.88
N ILE A 1125 -32.37 -20.30 -50.25
CA ILE A 1125 -33.57 -21.13 -50.19
C ILE A 1125 -34.39 -20.74 -48.94
N ALA A 1126 -35.51 -20.05 -49.15
CA ALA A 1126 -36.35 -19.55 -48.05
C ALA A 1126 -36.79 -20.67 -47.09
N GLY A 1127 -36.55 -20.47 -45.79
CA GLY A 1127 -36.91 -21.43 -44.73
C GLY A 1127 -36.02 -22.68 -44.63
N ALA A 1128 -35.04 -22.87 -45.51
CA ALA A 1128 -34.12 -23.99 -45.46
C ALA A 1128 -32.97 -23.71 -44.47
N THR A 1129 -33.27 -23.89 -43.17
CA THR A 1129 -32.32 -23.65 -42.06
C THR A 1129 -32.00 -24.90 -41.22
N ASN A 1130 -32.55 -26.05 -41.57
CA ASN A 1130 -32.30 -27.32 -40.87
C ASN A 1130 -30.99 -27.98 -41.32
N GLN A 1131 -30.37 -28.78 -40.44
CA GLN A 1131 -29.18 -29.60 -40.75
C GLN A 1131 -29.43 -30.62 -41.89
N LYS A 1132 -30.70 -30.97 -42.11
CA LYS A 1132 -31.18 -31.86 -43.16
C LYS A 1132 -32.08 -31.06 -44.12
N TYR A 1133 -31.84 -31.17 -45.42
CA TYR A 1133 -32.64 -30.53 -46.47
C TYR A 1133 -32.89 -31.50 -47.63
N THR A 1134 -34.14 -31.64 -48.06
CA THR A 1134 -34.55 -32.50 -49.17
C THR A 1134 -34.67 -31.66 -50.46
N PRO A 1135 -33.77 -31.77 -51.45
CA PRO A 1135 -33.81 -30.89 -52.60
C PRO A 1135 -34.95 -31.20 -53.57
N LEU A 1136 -35.75 -30.17 -53.89
CA LEU A 1136 -36.84 -30.27 -54.87
C LEU A 1136 -36.40 -29.96 -56.31
N LYS A 1137 -35.13 -29.60 -56.51
CA LYS A 1137 -34.46 -29.33 -57.79
C LYS A 1137 -33.06 -29.94 -57.76
N GLY A 1138 -32.42 -30.08 -58.92
CA GLY A 1138 -31.01 -30.49 -59.02
C GLY A 1138 -30.13 -29.34 -59.49
N GLY A 1139 -28.93 -29.22 -58.92
CA GLY A 1139 -28.01 -28.11 -59.12
C GLY A 1139 -26.93 -28.07 -58.04
N ILE A 1140 -26.15 -26.99 -58.00
CA ILE A 1140 -25.07 -26.83 -57.02
C ILE A 1140 -25.66 -26.28 -55.73
N TYR A 1141 -25.65 -27.10 -54.69
CA TYR A 1141 -26.04 -26.71 -53.33
C TYR A 1141 -24.82 -26.26 -52.54
N THR A 1142 -24.94 -25.14 -51.84
CA THR A 1142 -24.03 -24.75 -50.75
C THR A 1142 -24.83 -24.54 -49.48
N VAL A 1143 -24.16 -24.67 -48.33
CA VAL A 1143 -24.72 -24.32 -47.03
C VAL A 1143 -23.77 -23.39 -46.32
N GLN A 1144 -24.31 -22.33 -45.74
CA GLN A 1144 -23.61 -21.43 -44.84
C GLN A 1144 -23.96 -21.79 -43.40
N LEU A 1145 -22.96 -21.77 -42.53
CA LEU A 1145 -23.05 -21.94 -41.09
C LEU A 1145 -22.64 -20.61 -40.45
N THR A 1146 -23.57 -19.98 -39.74
CA THR A 1146 -23.30 -18.84 -38.87
C THR A 1146 -22.93 -19.37 -37.49
N LEU A 1147 -21.71 -19.06 -37.05
CA LEU A 1147 -21.27 -19.30 -35.68
C LEU A 1147 -21.86 -18.21 -34.76
N GLY A 1148 -21.99 -18.48 -33.46
CA GLY A 1148 -22.54 -17.52 -32.48
C GLY A 1148 -21.76 -16.20 -32.33
N THR A 1149 -20.61 -16.10 -32.98
CA THR A 1149 -19.75 -14.91 -33.13
C THR A 1149 -20.13 -14.01 -34.31
N GLY A 1150 -20.97 -14.50 -35.23
CA GLY A 1150 -21.23 -13.87 -36.53
C GLY A 1150 -20.24 -14.24 -37.63
N CYS A 1151 -19.26 -15.14 -37.38
CA CYS A 1151 -18.46 -15.75 -38.45
C CYS A 1151 -19.34 -16.63 -39.34
N VAL A 1152 -19.31 -16.42 -40.66
CA VAL A 1152 -20.04 -17.24 -41.63
C VAL A 1152 -19.07 -18.17 -42.36
N ALA A 1153 -19.13 -19.47 -42.09
CA ALA A 1153 -18.39 -20.49 -42.81
C ALA A 1153 -19.26 -21.11 -43.92
N GLN A 1154 -18.70 -21.40 -45.10
CA GLN A 1154 -19.45 -21.96 -46.22
C GLN A 1154 -18.88 -23.31 -46.68
N SER A 1155 -19.76 -24.21 -47.13
CA SER A 1155 -19.35 -25.46 -47.78
C SER A 1155 -18.72 -25.25 -49.16
N ASP A 1156 -18.08 -26.31 -49.65
CA ASP A 1156 -17.90 -26.50 -51.09
C ASP A 1156 -19.28 -26.65 -51.77
N GLY A 1157 -19.35 -26.42 -53.08
CA GLY A 1157 -20.56 -26.68 -53.87
C GLY A 1157 -20.77 -28.18 -54.11
N PHE A 1158 -21.89 -28.71 -53.63
CA PHE A 1158 -22.33 -30.08 -53.86
C PHE A 1158 -23.29 -30.16 -55.06
N ASP A 1159 -22.89 -30.81 -56.15
CA ASP A 1159 -23.74 -30.98 -57.35
C ASP A 1159 -24.78 -32.09 -57.13
N PHE A 1160 -25.96 -31.73 -56.62
CA PHE A 1160 -27.03 -32.68 -56.37
C PHE A 1160 -27.81 -32.96 -57.66
N ARG A 1161 -27.87 -34.24 -58.04
CA ARG A 1161 -28.65 -34.73 -59.17
C ARG A 1161 -29.84 -35.53 -58.68
N LEU A 1162 -31.04 -35.02 -58.97
CA LEU A 1162 -32.30 -35.75 -58.74
C LEU A 1162 -32.25 -37.12 -59.43
N VAL A 1163 -32.71 -38.15 -58.72
CA VAL A 1163 -32.80 -39.52 -59.24
C VAL A 1163 -34.25 -39.83 -59.64
N ALA A 1164 -34.43 -40.58 -60.71
CA ALA A 1164 -35.74 -40.98 -61.21
C ALA A 1164 -36.46 -41.93 -60.23
N LYS A 1165 -37.38 -41.39 -59.41
CA LYS A 1165 -38.32 -42.19 -58.62
C LYS A 1165 -39.45 -42.70 -59.52
N ASN A 1166 -39.81 -43.98 -59.41
CA ASN A 1166 -40.80 -44.63 -60.26
C ASN A 1166 -40.62 -44.28 -61.76
N PRO A 1167 -39.45 -44.60 -62.35
CA PRO A 1167 -39.19 -44.38 -63.76
C PRO A 1167 -40.24 -45.10 -64.62
N ASP A 1168 -40.62 -44.48 -65.75
CA ASP A 1168 -41.39 -45.22 -66.76
C ASP A 1168 -40.51 -46.23 -67.50
N LYS A 1169 -41.15 -47.10 -68.29
CA LYS A 1169 -40.50 -48.22 -68.97
C LYS A 1169 -39.67 -47.82 -70.20
N SER A 1170 -39.30 -46.55 -70.35
CA SER A 1170 -38.36 -46.10 -71.38
C SER A 1170 -36.93 -46.52 -71.05
N GLU A 1171 -36.07 -46.67 -72.06
CA GLU A 1171 -34.65 -47.00 -71.86
C GLU A 1171 -33.85 -45.94 -71.09
N ILE A 1172 -34.39 -44.72 -70.97
CA ILE A 1172 -33.83 -43.63 -70.17
C ILE A 1172 -34.43 -43.56 -68.75
N GLY A 1173 -35.44 -44.37 -68.43
CA GLY A 1173 -36.11 -44.36 -67.13
C GLY A 1173 -36.69 -42.99 -66.78
N LEU A 1174 -37.42 -42.37 -67.70
CA LEU A 1174 -37.95 -41.02 -67.53
C LEU A 1174 -38.90 -40.92 -66.32
N THR A 1175 -38.73 -39.87 -65.52
CA THR A 1175 -39.67 -39.40 -64.49
C THR A 1175 -39.90 -37.90 -64.66
N VAL A 1176 -41.15 -37.48 -64.50
CA VAL A 1176 -41.56 -36.07 -64.58
C VAL A 1176 -42.47 -35.77 -63.39
N PHE A 1177 -42.15 -34.74 -62.59
CA PHE A 1177 -42.79 -34.44 -61.29
C PHE A 1177 -42.50 -33.01 -60.79
N PRO A 1178 -43.38 -32.38 -59.98
CA PRO A 1178 -44.72 -32.84 -59.62
C PRO A 1178 -45.63 -32.88 -60.85
N VAL A 1179 -46.59 -33.81 -60.85
CA VAL A 1179 -47.67 -33.89 -61.84
C VAL A 1179 -48.97 -34.20 -61.07
N PRO A 1180 -49.94 -33.29 -61.00
CA PRO A 1180 -49.93 -31.95 -61.61
C PRO A 1180 -48.80 -31.03 -61.11
N ALA A 1181 -48.40 -30.09 -61.95
CA ALA A 1181 -47.38 -29.09 -61.71
C ALA A 1181 -48.01 -27.74 -61.34
N ASP A 1182 -47.31 -27.02 -60.47
CA ASP A 1182 -47.61 -25.66 -60.04
C ASP A 1182 -46.52 -24.74 -60.65
N ASP A 1183 -45.78 -23.97 -59.85
CA ASP A 1183 -44.66 -23.12 -60.29
C ASP A 1183 -43.63 -23.76 -61.26
N TYR A 1184 -43.37 -25.06 -61.14
CA TYR A 1184 -42.38 -25.77 -61.96
C TYR A 1184 -42.67 -27.27 -62.09
N VAL A 1185 -42.01 -27.90 -63.07
CA VAL A 1185 -41.93 -29.35 -63.24
C VAL A 1185 -40.49 -29.80 -63.47
N ASN A 1186 -40.01 -30.78 -62.70
CA ASN A 1186 -38.75 -31.47 -62.94
C ASN A 1186 -38.92 -32.53 -64.02
N VAL A 1187 -37.89 -32.66 -64.86
CA VAL A 1187 -37.71 -33.69 -65.88
C VAL A 1187 -36.40 -34.40 -65.59
N VAL A 1188 -36.47 -35.69 -65.24
CA VAL A 1188 -35.33 -36.48 -64.73
C VAL A 1188 -35.26 -37.81 -65.48
N PHE A 1189 -34.08 -38.18 -65.96
CA PHE A 1189 -33.83 -39.45 -66.65
C PHE A 1189 -32.35 -39.82 -66.57
N ASN A 1190 -32.00 -41.09 -66.77
CA ASN A 1190 -30.61 -41.53 -66.96
C ASN A 1190 -30.35 -41.76 -68.45
N THR A 1191 -29.16 -41.44 -68.96
CA THR A 1191 -28.75 -41.87 -70.30
C THR A 1191 -27.46 -42.65 -70.26
N THR A 1192 -27.42 -43.76 -71.00
CA THR A 1192 -26.21 -44.57 -71.21
C THR A 1192 -25.28 -43.94 -72.25
N GLN A 1193 -25.75 -43.00 -73.06
CA GLN A 1193 -24.98 -42.35 -74.13
C GLN A 1193 -25.07 -40.81 -74.06
N GLY A 1194 -23.95 -40.13 -74.32
CA GLY A 1194 -23.92 -38.69 -74.52
C GLY A 1194 -24.37 -38.29 -75.93
N GLY A 1195 -24.95 -37.10 -76.07
CA GLY A 1195 -25.49 -36.62 -77.35
C GLY A 1195 -26.14 -35.24 -77.25
N ASP A 1196 -26.68 -34.77 -78.37
CA ASP A 1196 -27.46 -33.54 -78.42
C ASP A 1196 -28.90 -33.81 -77.94
N LEU A 1197 -29.29 -33.11 -76.88
CA LEU A 1197 -30.58 -33.17 -76.20
C LEU A 1197 -31.43 -31.94 -76.58
N ARG A 1198 -32.63 -32.18 -77.09
CA ARG A 1198 -33.70 -31.18 -77.18
C ARG A 1198 -34.81 -31.54 -76.20
N LEU A 1199 -34.88 -30.81 -75.09
CA LEU A 1199 -36.03 -30.78 -74.19
C LEU A 1199 -37.04 -29.76 -74.71
N SER A 1200 -38.32 -30.06 -74.66
CA SER A 1200 -39.40 -29.15 -75.07
C SER A 1200 -40.69 -29.43 -74.28
N LEU A 1201 -41.48 -28.39 -74.01
CA LEU A 1201 -42.83 -28.53 -73.46
C LEU A 1201 -43.83 -28.07 -74.52
N ILE A 1202 -44.83 -28.92 -74.81
CA ILE A 1202 -45.78 -28.73 -75.91
C ILE A 1202 -47.19 -28.64 -75.32
N ASN A 1203 -47.99 -27.64 -75.70
CA ASN A 1203 -49.37 -27.49 -75.24
C ASN A 1203 -50.35 -28.41 -76.00
N SER A 1204 -51.61 -28.44 -75.58
CA SER A 1204 -52.67 -29.23 -76.22
C SER A 1204 -52.97 -28.86 -77.68
N ALA A 1205 -52.53 -27.68 -78.14
CA ALA A 1205 -52.62 -27.25 -79.55
C ALA A 1205 -51.37 -27.60 -80.38
N GLY A 1206 -50.42 -28.37 -79.82
CA GLY A 1206 -49.18 -28.76 -80.50
C GLY A 1206 -48.10 -27.68 -80.55
N GLN A 1207 -48.29 -26.55 -79.87
CA GLN A 1207 -47.32 -25.45 -79.84
C GLN A 1207 -46.27 -25.68 -78.75
N THR A 1208 -45.00 -25.54 -79.10
CA THR A 1208 -43.88 -25.59 -78.15
C THR A 1208 -43.85 -24.29 -77.33
N VAL A 1209 -44.18 -24.37 -76.04
CA VAL A 1209 -44.19 -23.23 -75.10
C VAL A 1209 -42.87 -23.05 -74.33
N TYR A 1210 -42.05 -24.11 -74.27
CA TYR A 1210 -40.68 -24.07 -73.75
C TYR A 1210 -39.79 -24.97 -74.59
N GLN A 1211 -38.53 -24.57 -74.81
CA GLN A 1211 -37.51 -25.42 -75.42
C GLN A 1211 -36.12 -25.12 -74.87
N SER A 1212 -35.34 -26.17 -74.64
CA SER A 1212 -33.92 -26.09 -74.28
C SER A 1212 -33.13 -27.13 -75.08
N ASN A 1213 -32.21 -26.66 -75.92
CA ASN A 1213 -31.22 -27.50 -76.61
C ASN A 1213 -29.92 -27.50 -75.79
N ARG A 1214 -29.37 -28.66 -75.43
CA ARG A 1214 -28.10 -28.81 -74.69
C ARG A 1214 -27.35 -30.05 -75.18
N LYS A 1215 -26.04 -30.10 -75.02
CA LYS A 1215 -25.26 -31.34 -75.20
C LYS A 1215 -25.07 -32.00 -73.83
N ILE A 1216 -25.29 -33.30 -73.74
CA ILE A 1216 -25.21 -34.07 -72.47
C ILE A 1216 -24.25 -35.25 -72.59
N THR A 1217 -23.71 -35.69 -71.46
CA THR A 1217 -22.91 -36.91 -71.33
C THR A 1217 -23.74 -38.08 -70.78
N THR A 1218 -23.21 -39.29 -70.86
CA THR A 1218 -23.70 -40.46 -70.10
C THR A 1218 -23.81 -40.12 -68.60
N GLY A 1219 -24.93 -40.51 -67.96
CA GLY A 1219 -25.21 -40.26 -66.54
C GLY A 1219 -26.66 -39.89 -66.24
N ASN A 1220 -26.93 -39.47 -65.00
CA ASN A 1220 -28.23 -38.87 -64.62
C ASN A 1220 -28.34 -37.45 -65.17
N PHE A 1221 -29.42 -37.16 -65.88
CA PHE A 1221 -29.81 -35.82 -66.31
C PHE A 1221 -31.02 -35.32 -65.50
N ASN A 1222 -30.98 -34.04 -65.13
CA ASN A 1222 -32.11 -33.32 -64.55
C ASN A 1222 -32.25 -31.94 -65.23
N ALA A 1223 -33.49 -31.48 -65.40
CA ALA A 1223 -33.82 -30.09 -65.68
C ALA A 1223 -35.17 -29.75 -65.06
N ASP A 1224 -35.30 -28.58 -64.46
CA ASP A 1224 -36.60 -27.99 -64.15
C ASP A 1224 -37.08 -27.09 -65.30
N ILE A 1225 -38.38 -27.14 -65.56
CA ILE A 1225 -39.10 -26.24 -66.46
C ILE A 1225 -40.00 -25.39 -65.57
N ASN A 1226 -39.83 -24.07 -65.61
CA ASN A 1226 -40.75 -23.14 -64.98
C ASN A 1226 -42.11 -23.20 -65.70
N THR A 1227 -43.18 -23.39 -64.93
CA THR A 1227 -44.57 -23.51 -65.39
C THR A 1227 -45.50 -22.43 -64.81
N SER A 1228 -45.02 -21.54 -63.93
CA SER A 1228 -45.83 -20.48 -63.30
C SER A 1228 -46.39 -19.46 -64.29
N ALA A 1229 -45.69 -19.22 -65.41
CA ALA A 1229 -46.12 -18.32 -66.48
C ALA A 1229 -46.96 -19.02 -67.58
N LEU A 1230 -47.38 -20.26 -67.39
CA LEU A 1230 -48.21 -21.02 -68.33
C LEU A 1230 -49.65 -21.10 -67.83
N VAL A 1231 -50.61 -20.98 -68.75
CA VAL A 1231 -52.04 -21.18 -68.44
C VAL A 1231 -52.34 -22.63 -68.02
N PRO A 1232 -53.35 -22.84 -67.16
CA PRO A 1232 -53.65 -24.17 -66.63
C PRO A 1232 -54.19 -25.09 -67.73
N GLY A 1233 -53.74 -26.34 -67.74
CA GLY A 1233 -54.07 -27.27 -68.83
C GLY A 1233 -53.19 -28.50 -68.93
N THR A 1234 -53.41 -29.30 -69.99
CA THR A 1234 -52.57 -30.46 -70.34
C THR A 1234 -51.42 -30.04 -71.24
N TYR A 1235 -50.21 -30.46 -70.87
CA TYR A 1235 -48.99 -30.28 -71.66
C TYR A 1235 -48.27 -31.64 -71.84
N VAL A 1236 -47.36 -31.71 -72.80
CA VAL A 1236 -46.50 -32.86 -73.04
C VAL A 1236 -45.04 -32.42 -72.94
N VAL A 1237 -44.32 -32.95 -71.95
CA VAL A 1237 -42.85 -32.91 -71.93
C VAL A 1237 -42.37 -33.82 -73.05
N ASN A 1238 -41.53 -33.30 -73.93
CA ASN A 1238 -40.95 -34.01 -75.06
C ASN A 1238 -39.42 -33.89 -75.02
N ILE A 1239 -38.74 -35.02 -75.20
CA ILE A 1239 -37.30 -35.15 -75.15
C ILE A 1239 -36.85 -35.83 -76.43
N LYS A 1240 -36.05 -35.18 -77.26
CA LYS A 1240 -35.28 -35.84 -78.32
C LYS A 1240 -33.80 -35.90 -77.90
N LEU A 1241 -33.21 -37.10 -77.93
CA LEU A 1241 -31.80 -37.34 -77.62
C LEU A 1241 -31.20 -38.20 -78.73
N GLY A 1242 -30.30 -37.61 -79.52
CA GLY A 1242 -29.93 -38.19 -80.81
C GLY A 1242 -31.18 -38.38 -81.68
N ASP A 1243 -31.39 -39.58 -82.23
CA ASP A 1243 -32.57 -39.91 -83.02
C ASP A 1243 -33.78 -40.40 -82.21
N LYS A 1244 -33.60 -40.73 -80.92
CA LYS A 1244 -34.68 -41.26 -80.08
C LYS A 1244 -35.51 -40.14 -79.46
N GLN A 1245 -36.82 -40.36 -79.32
CA GLN A 1245 -37.76 -39.41 -78.75
C GLN A 1245 -38.61 -40.05 -77.65
N TYR A 1246 -38.77 -39.34 -76.54
CA TYR A 1246 -39.53 -39.74 -75.36
C TYR A 1246 -40.52 -38.63 -75.01
N SER A 1247 -41.75 -38.97 -74.63
CA SER A 1247 -42.79 -37.98 -74.35
C SER A 1247 -43.64 -38.40 -73.15
N ARG A 1248 -43.93 -37.46 -72.26
CA ARG A 1248 -44.72 -37.70 -71.04
C ARG A 1248 -45.70 -36.55 -70.79
N LYS A 1249 -46.98 -36.89 -70.60
CA LYS A 1249 -48.04 -35.93 -70.28
C LYS A 1249 -47.84 -35.36 -68.87
N ILE A 1250 -48.07 -34.06 -68.73
CA ILE A 1250 -48.23 -33.35 -67.46
C ILE A 1250 -49.55 -32.56 -67.45
N VAL A 1251 -49.90 -32.02 -66.29
CA VAL A 1251 -51.00 -31.07 -66.10
C VAL A 1251 -50.45 -29.89 -65.30
N VAL A 1252 -50.89 -28.68 -65.63
CA VAL A 1252 -50.57 -27.38 -64.97
C VAL A 1252 -51.88 -26.88 -64.34
N LEU A 1253 -51.88 -26.42 -63.08
CA LEU A 1253 -53.12 -26.26 -62.27
C LEU A 1253 -53.65 -24.84 -62.07
N HIS A 1254 -52.76 -23.86 -61.98
CA HIS A 1254 -52.97 -22.49 -61.48
C HIS A 1254 -53.61 -21.54 -62.49
#